data_AF-A0A401I892-F1
#
_entry.id   AF-A0A401I892-F1
#
_cell.length_a   1.000
_cell.length_b   1.000
_cell.length_c   1.000
_cell.angle_alpha   90.00
_cell.angle_beta   90.00
_cell.angle_gamma   90.00
#
_symmetry.space_group_name_H-M   'P 1'
#
loop_
_entity.id
_entity.type
_entity.pdbx_description
1 polymer ?
#
loop_
_entity_poly.entity_id
_entity_poly.type
_entity_poly.pdbx_seq_one_letter_code
_entity_poly.pdbx_strand_id
1 'polypeptide(L)'
;MKVTGKTAGKLAKWGALLGLLSTLHGIVPSGQAEAAGNVKINVNLAAQGPVMDNKHEMINVWDFRIHWTSEATGRPASYFATQYPFVKNVQFMTATGGSAERDLFVNPNDRSTMTDYKFDELLTALHNVVDQGLKPFIKTGAVPLKFTANPHISSAFGVNVRPPDNYDVYYNYIKAIADAVVAEFGINEVKTWTWGVLTEYENADWFIAADGSPNTTKIAYFKLYDYTVAALEAAIGANNLNVGAHSMSVINALWDERDFIDHVATGTNYKTGAIGTQIDYLAASYYDGAPGVGSSGNSFADTINLLRDKAHSVGLTNLKFGIDEGRILNGPGDDNRALFSRIVAHSYQGTYDAKLFKIMNDSQIDYLSTWGLSTEAFWGGVTPVSTHIANLTYKMVGDHRVGLAVTGSAADPANEIDGVASFNRGTNTVHVMTYNHNPNMNANVTETPTLTIDNIAPVSGNTVTVKQWIVDDTHGNFWQTWVNDVVARGMQNTAYSWSKYSMEVPKYLVHASDRNYWYSRESVYKALATITPTTTTATVTGNKLVLQPTLTTHGVVFYEITNATNTVTTTPMTDDLNDWSKTYAHSSGLAFDTANASVLGDNSRVTRKNTNATPAEHVIYKYPGIRSFSATGLFATHAEAINNFKLYTSPNGTTWTQQTGWTSSDAPINGGDWTRRVYTLSSVPAGTEYVKVEFPTGGALSYSPQLSKVNLNYVYNHVVNPSFEDNTASVQSPSSWYTTGKDLSGDYTEGGAYNGSYKLVHWKNAPYETYTYQTMTGLSNGLYTLKAWVKNDYGGLGTAYMQAKDYGGSGVTTNIPTASAWTQISIPNINVTNGQCTIGFYSNSPASRWYYVDQVEFVKQ
;
A
#
# COMPACT_ATOMS: atom_id res chain seq x y z
N MET A 1 -41.75 -49.59 -20.85
CA MET A 1 -42.55 -50.82 -20.69
C MET A 1 -41.68 -51.93 -20.12
N LYS A 2 -41.60 -52.05 -18.78
CA LYS A 2 -41.56 -53.30 -17.98
C LYS A 2 -41.34 -52.90 -16.52
N VAL A 3 -42.32 -53.30 -15.72
CA VAL A 3 -42.45 -53.12 -14.27
C VAL A 3 -42.23 -54.50 -13.65
N THR A 4 -41.56 -54.56 -12.49
CA THR A 4 -41.90 -55.51 -11.42
C THR A 4 -41.52 -54.90 -10.07
N GLY A 5 -42.50 -54.76 -9.17
CA GLY A 5 -42.32 -54.40 -7.76
C GLY A 5 -42.93 -55.43 -6.82
N LYS A 6 -42.88 -55.12 -5.51
CA LYS A 6 -43.68 -55.60 -4.35
C LYS A 6 -42.77 -55.73 -3.11
N THR A 7 -43.09 -55.33 -1.88
CA THR A 7 -44.23 -54.60 -1.28
C THR A 7 -43.81 -54.25 0.16
N ALA A 8 -44.35 -53.16 0.69
CA ALA A 8 -44.30 -52.76 2.08
C ALA A 8 -45.09 -53.70 3.02
N GLY A 9 -44.72 -53.72 4.30
CA GLY A 9 -45.63 -54.02 5.41
C GLY A 9 -45.09 -54.92 6.52
N LYS A 10 -44.52 -54.30 7.57
CA LYS A 10 -44.80 -54.53 9.01
C LYS A 10 -43.67 -53.98 9.88
N LEU A 11 -43.94 -52.91 10.62
CA LEU A 11 -43.72 -52.80 12.07
C LEU A 11 -44.15 -51.41 12.54
N ALA A 12 -45.44 -51.32 12.89
CA ALA A 12 -45.95 -50.35 13.84
C ALA A 12 -46.07 -51.07 15.18
N LYS A 13 -45.43 -50.55 16.24
CA LYS A 13 -45.98 -50.55 17.60
C LYS A 13 -45.09 -49.79 18.59
N TRP A 14 -45.73 -48.78 19.21
CA TRP A 14 -45.42 -48.07 20.45
C TRP A 14 -44.59 -46.78 20.39
N GLY A 15 -45.33 -45.67 20.32
CA GLY A 15 -44.94 -44.40 20.89
C GLY A 15 -45.76 -44.06 22.16
N ALA A 16 -45.20 -43.10 22.90
CA ALA A 16 -45.80 -42.18 23.87
C ALA A 16 -46.16 -42.71 25.28
N LEU A 17 -45.47 -42.18 26.30
CA LEU A 17 -46.05 -41.16 27.18
C LEU A 17 -44.99 -40.51 28.12
N LEU A 18 -45.03 -39.16 28.14
CA LEU A 18 -44.63 -38.21 29.22
C LEU A 18 -43.13 -38.07 29.55
N GLY A 19 -42.55 -36.89 29.68
CA GLY A 19 -43.11 -35.57 29.98
C GLY A 19 -42.59 -35.11 31.34
N LEU A 20 -41.80 -34.02 31.34
CA LEU A 20 -41.35 -33.21 32.48
C LEU A 20 -40.40 -33.87 33.51
N LEU A 21 -39.12 -33.53 33.42
CA LEU A 21 -38.35 -33.09 34.60
C LEU A 21 -37.22 -32.16 34.19
N SER A 22 -37.21 -31.02 34.86
CA SER A 22 -36.36 -29.85 34.78
C SER A 22 -34.95 -30.09 35.33
N THR A 23 -33.99 -29.32 34.77
CA THR A 23 -32.82 -28.71 35.46
C THR A 23 -31.83 -29.57 36.25
N LEU A 24 -30.58 -29.69 35.77
CA LEU A 24 -29.32 -29.23 36.42
C LEU A 24 -28.09 -30.05 35.92
N HIS A 25 -27.07 -29.31 35.47
CA HIS A 25 -25.62 -29.57 35.53
C HIS A 25 -25.04 -30.97 35.27
N GLY A 26 -24.27 -31.06 34.18
CA GLY A 26 -23.27 -32.10 33.97
C GLY A 26 -22.27 -31.66 32.91
N ILE A 27 -21.28 -30.85 33.32
CA ILE A 27 -20.09 -30.49 32.55
C ILE A 27 -19.40 -31.80 32.12
N VAL A 28 -19.30 -32.03 30.81
CA VAL A 28 -18.33 -32.99 30.26
C VAL A 28 -17.23 -32.15 29.62
N PRO A 29 -16.03 -32.07 30.22
CA PRO A 29 -14.92 -31.41 29.56
C PRO A 29 -14.45 -32.31 28.42
N SER A 30 -14.65 -31.89 27.17
CA SER A 30 -13.96 -32.47 26.02
C SER A 30 -12.50 -31.98 26.04
N GLY A 31 -11.71 -32.58 26.93
CA GLY A 31 -10.26 -32.46 26.93
C GLY A 31 -9.66 -33.46 25.93
N GLN A 32 -9.60 -33.07 24.66
CA GLN A 32 -8.41 -33.35 23.87
C GLN A 32 -7.80 -31.99 23.55
N ALA A 33 -6.78 -31.62 24.31
CA ALA A 33 -5.90 -30.54 23.91
C ALA A 33 -5.14 -31.04 22.68
N GLU A 34 -5.62 -30.69 21.49
CA GLU A 34 -4.78 -30.72 20.30
C GLU A 34 -3.55 -29.86 20.62
N ALA A 35 -2.36 -30.39 20.34
CA ALA A 35 -1.13 -29.67 20.62
C ALA A 35 -1.15 -28.36 19.81
N ALA A 36 -1.23 -27.22 20.51
CA ALA A 36 -1.17 -25.91 19.85
C ALA A 36 0.06 -25.85 18.94
N GLY A 37 -0.10 -25.24 17.75
CA GLY A 37 1.01 -25.01 16.85
C GLY A 37 2.15 -24.29 17.57
N ASN A 38 3.39 -24.58 17.19
CA ASN A 38 4.57 -23.94 17.82
C ASN A 38 4.99 -22.65 17.10
N VAL A 39 4.02 -21.99 16.47
CA VAL A 39 4.23 -20.83 15.61
C VAL A 39 4.84 -19.67 16.40
N LYS A 40 5.86 -19.04 15.81
CA LYS A 40 6.51 -17.84 16.34
C LYS A 40 6.50 -16.74 15.28
N ILE A 41 5.99 -15.58 15.66
CA ILE A 41 6.03 -14.36 14.84
C ILE A 41 7.10 -13.46 15.44
N ASN A 42 8.10 -13.09 14.66
CA ASN A 42 9.23 -12.28 15.12
C ASN A 42 9.23 -10.96 14.35
N VAL A 43 9.06 -9.85 15.07
CA VAL A 43 9.10 -8.49 14.55
C VAL A 43 10.43 -7.85 14.96
N ASN A 44 11.12 -7.18 14.05
CA ASN A 44 12.40 -6.52 14.33
C ASN A 44 12.31 -5.00 14.12
N LEU A 45 12.28 -4.19 15.19
CA LEU A 45 12.15 -2.73 15.08
C LEU A 45 13.40 -2.01 14.57
N ALA A 46 14.54 -2.70 14.48
CA ALA A 46 15.74 -2.14 13.87
C ALA A 46 15.64 -2.13 12.34
N ALA A 47 14.81 -2.99 11.74
CA ALA A 47 14.52 -3.01 10.33
C ALA A 47 13.47 -1.95 9.99
N GLN A 48 13.80 -0.95 9.17
CA GLN A 48 12.81 0.01 8.67
C GLN A 48 12.83 -0.03 7.14
N GLY A 49 11.69 -0.39 6.56
CA GLY A 49 11.42 -0.35 5.13
C GLY A 49 10.65 0.91 4.72
N PRO A 50 10.00 0.90 3.54
CA PRO A 50 9.15 1.94 3.03
C PRO A 50 8.07 2.36 4.02
N VAL A 51 7.61 3.58 3.80
CA VAL A 51 6.44 4.11 4.47
C VAL A 51 5.22 3.30 4.06
N MET A 52 4.36 2.99 5.02
CA MET A 52 3.09 2.31 4.78
C MET A 52 2.10 3.31 4.18
N ASP A 53 1.67 3.05 2.95
CA ASP A 53 0.64 3.86 2.28
C ASP A 53 -0.77 3.36 2.58
N ASN A 54 -1.75 4.22 2.32
CA ASN A 54 -3.16 3.90 2.51
C ASN A 54 -3.72 3.06 1.35
N LYS A 55 -3.70 1.74 1.50
CA LYS A 55 -4.13 0.81 0.44
C LYS A 55 -5.65 0.74 0.20
N HIS A 56 -6.45 1.28 1.11
CA HIS A 56 -7.92 1.25 1.05
C HIS A 56 -8.52 2.61 0.69
N GLU A 57 -7.74 3.53 0.12
CA GLU A 57 -8.16 4.91 -0.08
C GLU A 57 -9.27 5.12 -1.11
N MET A 58 -9.60 4.08 -1.88
CA MET A 58 -10.48 4.15 -3.04
C MET A 58 -11.75 3.32 -2.83
N ILE A 59 -12.91 3.91 -3.14
CA ILE A 59 -14.16 3.18 -3.30
C ILE A 59 -14.64 3.21 -4.73
N ASN A 60 -15.29 2.14 -5.16
CA ASN A 60 -15.87 2.00 -6.49
C ASN A 60 -17.39 2.13 -6.43
N VAL A 61 -17.93 3.00 -7.28
CA VAL A 61 -19.35 3.35 -7.35
C VAL A 61 -19.86 3.01 -8.74
N TRP A 62 -20.77 2.04 -8.80
CA TRP A 62 -21.25 1.47 -10.06
C TRP A 62 -22.13 2.48 -10.80
N ASP A 63 -22.94 3.19 -10.03
CA ASP A 63 -23.77 4.28 -10.51
C ASP A 63 -23.80 5.39 -9.47
N PHE A 64 -23.19 6.53 -9.81
CA PHE A 64 -23.13 7.69 -8.93
C PHE A 64 -24.51 8.26 -8.62
N ARG A 65 -25.51 8.01 -9.48
CA ARG A 65 -26.89 8.50 -9.31
C ARG A 65 -27.62 7.85 -8.15
N ILE A 66 -27.16 6.68 -7.72
CA ILE A 66 -27.74 5.99 -6.57
C ILE A 66 -27.13 6.58 -5.31
N HIS A 67 -25.82 6.40 -5.16
CA HIS A 67 -25.14 6.65 -3.89
C HIS A 67 -24.67 8.09 -3.69
N TRP A 68 -24.37 8.82 -4.77
CA TRP A 68 -23.71 10.13 -4.71
C TRP A 68 -24.58 11.29 -5.17
N THR A 69 -25.84 11.05 -5.50
CA THR A 69 -26.86 12.11 -5.56
C THR A 69 -27.88 11.90 -4.44
N SER A 70 -28.77 10.91 -4.58
CA SER A 70 -29.94 10.75 -3.71
C SER A 70 -29.58 10.40 -2.25
N GLU A 71 -28.66 9.46 -2.02
CA GLU A 71 -28.31 9.00 -0.66
C GLU A 71 -27.32 9.92 0.07
N ALA A 72 -26.49 10.65 -0.67
CA ALA A 72 -25.52 11.60 -0.13
C ALA A 72 -26.15 12.92 0.30
N THR A 73 -27.27 13.31 -0.31
CA THR A 73 -27.95 14.58 -0.02
C THR A 73 -28.30 14.70 1.46
N GLY A 74 -27.85 15.78 2.11
CA GLY A 74 -28.13 16.07 3.52
C GLY A 74 -27.29 15.29 4.54
N ARG A 75 -26.30 14.50 4.09
CA ARG A 75 -25.33 13.85 4.98
C ARG A 75 -24.37 14.89 5.58
N PRO A 76 -23.91 14.72 6.83
CA PRO A 76 -22.91 15.61 7.41
C PRO A 76 -21.63 15.59 6.57
N ALA A 77 -21.01 16.76 6.33
CA ALA A 77 -19.72 16.88 5.62
C ALA A 77 -18.59 16.04 6.27
N SER A 78 -18.70 15.75 7.57
CA SER A 78 -17.72 14.92 8.30
C SER A 78 -18.03 13.43 8.29
N TYR A 79 -19.06 12.97 7.57
CA TYR A 79 -19.51 11.58 7.65
C TYR A 79 -18.39 10.61 7.26
N PHE A 80 -17.78 10.79 6.08
CA PHE A 80 -16.66 9.95 5.65
C PHE A 80 -15.45 10.08 6.57
N ALA A 81 -15.06 11.29 6.96
CA ALA A 81 -13.95 11.51 7.88
C ALA A 81 -14.15 10.81 9.25
N THR A 82 -15.39 10.61 9.67
CA THR A 82 -15.73 9.94 10.93
C THR A 82 -15.86 8.43 10.79
N GLN A 83 -16.54 7.96 9.75
CA GLN A 83 -16.88 6.53 9.59
C GLN A 83 -15.80 5.76 8.82
N TYR A 84 -15.22 6.40 7.81
CA TYR A 84 -14.27 5.82 6.86
C TYR A 84 -13.08 6.76 6.64
N PRO A 85 -12.31 7.09 7.70
CA PRO A 85 -11.20 8.05 7.61
C PRO A 85 -10.13 7.66 6.59
N PHE A 86 -10.09 6.38 6.21
CA PHE A 86 -9.21 5.83 5.19
C PHE A 86 -9.65 6.19 3.76
N VAL A 87 -10.91 6.50 3.48
CA VAL A 87 -11.33 6.85 2.12
C VAL A 87 -10.83 8.26 1.77
N LYS A 88 -10.25 8.39 0.58
CA LYS A 88 -9.79 9.67 -0.01
C LYS A 88 -10.37 9.89 -1.39
N ASN A 89 -10.63 8.83 -2.13
CA ASN A 89 -11.04 8.90 -3.52
C ASN A 89 -12.34 8.13 -3.79
N VAL A 90 -13.19 8.69 -4.65
CA VAL A 90 -14.47 8.09 -5.05
C VAL A 90 -14.47 7.86 -6.55
N GLN A 91 -14.39 6.60 -6.97
CA GLN A 91 -14.40 6.21 -8.36
C GLN A 91 -15.83 6.06 -8.88
N PHE A 92 -16.22 6.91 -9.82
CA PHE A 92 -17.47 6.78 -10.57
C PHE A 92 -17.20 5.94 -11.82
N MET A 93 -17.68 4.70 -11.81
CA MET A 93 -17.54 3.79 -12.94
C MET A 93 -18.51 4.18 -14.05
N THR A 94 -18.04 4.21 -15.30
CA THR A 94 -18.84 4.63 -16.47
C THR A 94 -19.61 5.94 -16.28
N ALA A 95 -18.91 6.97 -15.81
CA ALA A 95 -19.51 8.24 -15.39
C ALA A 95 -20.10 9.06 -16.55
N THR A 96 -19.75 8.74 -17.80
CA THR A 96 -20.02 9.61 -18.94
C THR A 96 -20.86 8.96 -20.04
N GLY A 97 -21.54 7.84 -19.76
CA GLY A 97 -22.53 7.28 -20.69
C GLY A 97 -22.54 5.77 -20.82
N GLY A 98 -23.24 5.31 -21.85
CA GLY A 98 -23.37 3.90 -22.23
C GLY A 98 -24.80 3.38 -22.23
N SER A 99 -25.77 4.12 -21.70
CA SER A 99 -27.19 3.75 -21.72
C SER A 99 -28.05 5.01 -21.68
N ALA A 100 -29.34 4.89 -21.97
CA ALA A 100 -30.23 6.06 -21.95
C ALA A 100 -30.28 6.73 -20.57
N GLU A 101 -30.08 5.96 -19.49
CA GLU A 101 -30.05 6.45 -18.12
C GLU A 101 -28.68 7.05 -17.76
N ARG A 102 -27.59 6.51 -18.33
CA ARG A 102 -26.21 6.93 -18.03
C ARG A 102 -25.73 8.10 -18.89
N ASP A 103 -26.33 8.28 -20.06
CA ASP A 103 -25.96 9.29 -21.05
C ASP A 103 -26.30 10.71 -20.57
N LEU A 104 -25.30 11.59 -20.56
CA LEU A 104 -25.43 12.98 -20.07
C LEU A 104 -26.00 13.91 -21.16
N PHE A 105 -27.21 13.62 -21.61
CA PHE A 105 -27.92 14.35 -22.66
C PHE A 105 -29.37 14.65 -22.27
N VAL A 106 -29.97 15.66 -22.89
CA VAL A 106 -31.41 15.93 -22.75
C VAL A 106 -32.23 14.81 -23.40
N ASN A 107 -31.86 14.37 -24.61
CA ASN A 107 -32.46 13.20 -25.26
C ASN A 107 -31.38 12.25 -25.79
N PRO A 108 -30.98 11.22 -25.03
CA PRO A 108 -29.96 10.24 -25.41
C PRO A 108 -30.20 9.50 -26.73
N ASN A 109 -31.44 9.43 -27.20
CA ASN A 109 -31.81 8.69 -28.42
C ASN A 109 -31.90 9.58 -29.67
N ASP A 110 -31.87 10.91 -29.53
CA ASP A 110 -31.92 11.83 -30.68
C ASP A 110 -30.51 12.01 -31.28
N ARG A 111 -30.32 11.45 -32.48
CA ARG A 111 -29.07 11.57 -33.26
C ARG A 111 -29.07 12.77 -34.21
N SER A 112 -30.16 13.53 -34.31
CA SER A 112 -30.18 14.78 -35.07
C SER A 112 -29.48 15.92 -34.33
N THR A 113 -29.40 15.81 -32.99
CA THR A 113 -28.69 16.73 -32.10
C THR A 113 -27.61 15.97 -31.32
N MET A 114 -26.34 16.33 -31.54
CA MET A 114 -25.18 15.68 -30.90
C MET A 114 -24.61 16.45 -29.70
N THR A 115 -25.19 17.62 -29.38
CA THR A 115 -24.62 18.59 -28.43
C THR A 115 -25.63 19.08 -27.38
N ASP A 116 -26.75 18.37 -27.19
CA ASP A 116 -27.75 18.64 -26.15
C ASP A 116 -27.30 18.10 -24.78
N TYR A 117 -26.10 18.48 -24.36
CA TYR A 117 -25.46 18.00 -23.14
C TYR A 117 -26.24 18.38 -21.87
N LYS A 118 -26.25 17.49 -20.87
CA LYS A 118 -26.90 17.70 -19.57
C LYS A 118 -26.02 17.15 -18.44
N PHE A 119 -25.19 18.01 -17.86
CA PHE A 119 -24.17 17.62 -16.87
C PHE A 119 -24.59 17.80 -15.40
N ASP A 120 -25.76 18.40 -15.13
CA ASP A 120 -26.17 18.82 -13.77
C ASP A 120 -26.10 17.70 -12.74
N GLU A 121 -26.49 16.49 -13.12
CA GLU A 121 -26.50 15.33 -12.23
C GLU A 121 -25.09 14.86 -11.87
N LEU A 122 -24.17 14.85 -12.85
CA LEU A 122 -22.76 14.54 -12.61
C LEU A 122 -22.13 15.62 -11.72
N LEU A 123 -22.37 16.90 -12.02
CA LEU A 123 -21.85 18.01 -11.21
C LEU A 123 -22.38 17.94 -9.76
N THR A 124 -23.66 17.61 -9.57
CA THR A 124 -24.24 17.38 -8.23
C THR A 124 -23.53 16.26 -7.49
N ALA A 125 -23.24 15.14 -8.16
CA ALA A 125 -22.53 14.03 -7.55
C ALA A 125 -21.09 14.38 -7.16
N LEU A 126 -20.40 15.15 -8.01
CA LEU A 126 -19.05 15.63 -7.75
C LEU A 126 -19.01 16.59 -6.56
N HIS A 127 -20.00 17.49 -6.43
CA HIS A 127 -20.15 18.35 -5.23
C HIS A 127 -20.28 17.51 -3.97
N ASN A 128 -21.13 16.49 -3.98
CA ASN A 128 -21.31 15.61 -2.82
C ASN A 128 -20.02 14.86 -2.44
N VAL A 129 -19.13 14.54 -3.39
CA VAL A 129 -17.81 13.98 -3.11
C VAL A 129 -16.89 15.02 -2.45
N VAL A 130 -16.78 16.20 -3.04
CA VAL A 130 -15.91 17.28 -2.56
C VAL A 130 -16.35 17.80 -1.19
N ASP A 131 -17.65 17.89 -0.93
CA ASP A 131 -18.23 18.31 0.35
C ASP A 131 -17.91 17.35 1.50
N GLN A 132 -17.58 16.09 1.19
CA GLN A 132 -17.08 15.11 2.18
C GLN A 132 -15.57 15.22 2.43
N GLY A 133 -14.88 16.15 1.75
CA GLY A 133 -13.43 16.28 1.76
C GLY A 133 -12.71 15.20 0.95
N LEU A 134 -13.41 14.55 0.01
CA LEU A 134 -12.89 13.48 -0.84
C LEU A 134 -12.59 14.01 -2.25
N LYS A 135 -11.88 13.20 -3.04
CA LYS A 135 -11.49 13.52 -4.42
C LYS A 135 -12.20 12.61 -5.42
N PRO A 136 -12.83 13.18 -6.46
CA PRO A 136 -13.38 12.40 -7.55
C PRO A 136 -12.32 11.62 -8.33
N PHE A 137 -12.68 10.40 -8.70
CA PHE A 137 -12.04 9.63 -9.75
C PHE A 137 -13.10 9.35 -10.82
N ILE A 138 -12.99 10.01 -11.97
CA ILE A 138 -14.01 9.96 -13.02
C ILE A 138 -13.56 8.97 -14.10
N LYS A 139 -14.23 7.81 -14.20
CA LYS A 139 -14.03 6.91 -15.34
C LYS A 139 -14.94 7.32 -16.49
N THR A 140 -14.32 7.84 -17.55
CA THR A 140 -14.97 8.12 -18.82
C THR A 140 -15.39 6.81 -19.49
N GLY A 141 -16.46 6.88 -20.28
CA GLY A 141 -17.14 5.73 -20.84
C GLY A 141 -18.43 5.37 -20.09
N ALA A 142 -19.19 4.38 -20.56
CA ALA A 142 -19.05 3.82 -21.91
C ALA A 142 -19.50 4.84 -22.97
N VAL A 143 -19.39 4.51 -24.25
CA VAL A 143 -19.71 5.45 -25.34
C VAL A 143 -21.23 5.72 -25.37
N PRO A 144 -21.68 6.99 -25.36
CA PRO A 144 -23.10 7.32 -25.43
C PRO A 144 -23.84 6.70 -26.62
N LEU A 145 -25.10 6.34 -26.43
CA LEU A 145 -25.92 5.64 -27.43
C LEU A 145 -25.99 6.38 -28.76
N LYS A 146 -26.26 7.69 -28.73
CA LYS A 146 -26.41 8.49 -29.97
C LYS A 146 -25.13 8.61 -30.80
N PHE A 147 -23.97 8.32 -30.21
CA PHE A 147 -22.69 8.37 -30.90
C PHE A 147 -22.33 7.08 -31.63
N THR A 148 -23.10 6.01 -31.48
CA THR A 148 -22.94 4.77 -32.26
C THR A 148 -24.19 4.54 -33.11
N ALA A 149 -24.04 4.26 -34.40
CA ALA A 149 -25.21 4.01 -35.26
C ALA A 149 -25.97 2.72 -34.92
N ASN A 150 -25.22 1.70 -34.51
CA ASN A 150 -25.76 0.42 -34.10
C ASN A 150 -25.19 0.08 -32.71
N PRO A 151 -25.69 0.71 -31.64
CA PRO A 151 -25.21 0.44 -30.30
C PRO A 151 -25.47 -1.03 -29.95
N HIS A 152 -24.55 -1.62 -29.19
CA HIS A 152 -24.69 -2.99 -28.69
C HIS A 152 -24.64 -2.95 -27.17
N ILE A 153 -25.76 -3.26 -26.53
CA ILE A 153 -25.86 -3.24 -25.07
C ILE A 153 -25.42 -4.60 -24.54
N SER A 154 -24.33 -4.61 -23.77
CA SER A 154 -23.82 -5.80 -23.11
C SER A 154 -24.88 -6.41 -22.19
N SER A 155 -25.09 -7.72 -22.27
CA SER A 155 -25.94 -8.43 -21.32
C SER A 155 -25.32 -8.55 -19.93
N ALA A 156 -23.99 -8.42 -19.83
CA ALA A 156 -23.28 -8.48 -18.56
C ALA A 156 -23.39 -7.17 -17.78
N PHE A 157 -23.24 -6.03 -18.46
CA PHE A 157 -23.08 -4.73 -17.80
C PHE A 157 -24.14 -3.68 -18.16
N GLY A 158 -25.00 -3.95 -19.15
CA GLY A 158 -26.10 -3.05 -19.51
C GLY A 158 -25.65 -1.73 -20.16
N VAL A 159 -24.44 -1.69 -20.74
CA VAL A 159 -23.88 -0.50 -21.40
C VAL A 159 -23.51 -0.79 -22.85
N ASN A 160 -23.46 0.27 -23.67
CA ASN A 160 -23.01 0.23 -25.05
C ASN A 160 -21.51 -0.06 -25.13
N VAL A 161 -21.17 -1.20 -25.74
CA VAL A 161 -19.78 -1.66 -25.88
C VAL A 161 -19.13 -1.26 -27.20
N ARG A 162 -19.83 -0.49 -28.04
CA ARG A 162 -19.32 -0.11 -29.36
C ARG A 162 -18.53 1.21 -29.30
N PRO A 163 -17.51 1.38 -30.16
CA PRO A 163 -16.85 2.67 -30.34
C PRO A 163 -17.83 3.74 -30.89
N PRO A 164 -17.47 5.03 -30.79
CA PRO A 164 -18.22 6.08 -31.47
C PRO A 164 -18.02 5.98 -33.00
N ASP A 165 -19.05 6.35 -33.77
CA ASP A 165 -18.96 6.46 -35.24
C ASP A 165 -17.95 7.53 -35.66
N ASN A 166 -17.84 8.60 -34.86
CA ASN A 166 -16.92 9.72 -35.08
C ASN A 166 -16.22 10.11 -33.76
N TYR A 167 -14.91 9.89 -33.72
CA TYR A 167 -14.09 10.17 -32.55
C TYR A 167 -13.94 11.67 -32.25
N ASP A 168 -14.04 12.58 -33.23
CA ASP A 168 -14.02 14.02 -32.97
C ASP A 168 -15.29 14.50 -32.25
N VAL A 169 -16.44 13.89 -32.54
CA VAL A 169 -17.68 14.16 -31.79
C VAL A 169 -17.53 13.70 -30.34
N TYR A 170 -16.93 12.52 -30.12
CA TYR A 170 -16.65 12.02 -28.78
C TYR A 170 -15.64 12.89 -28.03
N TYR A 171 -14.56 13.34 -28.68
CA TYR A 171 -13.60 14.30 -28.13
C TYR A 171 -14.29 15.59 -27.67
N ASN A 172 -15.18 16.16 -28.49
CA ASN A 172 -15.89 17.39 -28.13
C ASN A 172 -16.78 17.19 -26.90
N TYR A 173 -17.41 16.02 -26.78
CA TYR A 173 -18.22 15.66 -25.61
C TYR A 173 -17.38 15.55 -24.33
N ILE A 174 -16.27 14.79 -24.37
CA ILE A 174 -15.36 14.67 -23.21
C ILE A 174 -14.79 16.03 -22.81
N LYS A 175 -14.38 16.85 -23.80
CA LYS A 175 -13.89 18.20 -23.53
C LYS A 175 -14.97 19.06 -22.88
N ALA A 176 -16.22 18.99 -23.36
CA ALA A 176 -17.33 19.75 -22.78
C ALA A 176 -17.62 19.34 -21.33
N ILE A 177 -17.51 18.04 -20.99
CA ILE A 177 -17.60 17.58 -19.59
C ILE A 177 -16.47 18.18 -18.77
N ALA A 178 -15.22 18.06 -19.22
CA ALA A 178 -14.06 18.56 -18.49
C ALA A 178 -14.09 20.09 -18.34
N ASP A 179 -14.49 20.83 -19.38
CA ASP A 179 -14.69 22.29 -19.32
C ASP A 179 -15.77 22.65 -18.29
N ALA A 180 -16.89 21.93 -18.24
CA ALA A 180 -17.96 22.17 -17.27
C ALA A 180 -17.48 21.89 -15.83
N VAL A 181 -16.73 20.80 -15.63
CA VAL A 181 -16.12 20.48 -14.33
C VAL A 181 -15.10 21.54 -13.90
N VAL A 182 -14.23 21.99 -14.80
CA VAL A 182 -13.27 23.07 -14.49
C VAL A 182 -13.97 24.39 -14.23
N ALA A 183 -15.04 24.71 -14.96
CA ALA A 183 -15.84 25.91 -14.73
C ALA A 183 -16.53 25.90 -13.36
N GLU A 184 -17.02 24.73 -12.93
CA GLU A 184 -17.73 24.56 -11.67
C GLU A 184 -16.80 24.56 -10.44
N PHE A 185 -15.70 23.81 -10.49
CA PHE A 185 -14.83 23.57 -9.32
C PHE A 185 -13.53 24.37 -9.34
N GLY A 186 -13.15 24.91 -10.49
CA GLY A 186 -11.87 25.60 -10.70
C GLY A 186 -10.68 24.65 -10.82
N ILE A 187 -9.69 25.06 -11.62
CA ILE A 187 -8.55 24.20 -11.97
C ILE A 187 -7.69 23.75 -10.76
N ASN A 188 -7.64 24.55 -9.69
CA ASN A 188 -6.86 24.20 -8.51
C ASN A 188 -7.44 23.00 -7.76
N GLU A 189 -8.75 22.80 -7.83
CA GLU A 189 -9.41 21.62 -7.27
C GLU A 189 -9.31 20.46 -8.27
N VAL A 190 -9.68 20.68 -9.54
CA VAL A 190 -9.75 19.62 -10.56
C VAL A 190 -8.40 18.96 -10.82
N LYS A 191 -7.28 19.69 -10.74
CA LYS A 191 -5.93 19.10 -10.91
C LYS A 191 -5.55 18.08 -9.82
N THR A 192 -6.33 17.98 -8.75
CA THR A 192 -6.12 16.97 -7.70
C THR A 192 -7.00 15.74 -7.89
N TRP A 193 -7.77 15.66 -8.98
CA TRP A 193 -8.69 14.56 -9.28
C TRP A 193 -8.05 13.57 -10.24
N THR A 194 -8.62 12.37 -10.32
CA THR A 194 -8.11 11.30 -11.18
C THR A 194 -9.12 11.00 -12.30
N TRP A 195 -8.62 10.69 -13.50
CA TRP A 195 -9.43 10.32 -14.66
C TRP A 195 -9.06 8.93 -15.15
N GLY A 196 -10.05 8.14 -15.54
CA GLY A 196 -9.83 6.83 -16.17
C GLY A 196 -10.52 6.74 -17.51
N VAL A 197 -9.92 6.02 -18.46
CA VAL A 197 -10.55 5.75 -19.76
C VAL A 197 -11.05 4.33 -19.83
N LEU A 198 -12.37 4.19 -19.74
CA LEU A 198 -13.11 2.93 -19.79
C LEU A 198 -12.77 1.99 -18.63
N THR A 199 -13.40 0.82 -18.63
CA THR A 199 -13.19 -0.30 -17.72
C THR A 199 -12.86 -1.53 -18.55
N GLU A 200 -11.87 -2.32 -18.11
CA GLU A 200 -11.44 -3.59 -18.74
C GLU A 200 -11.42 -3.51 -20.27
N TYR A 201 -10.57 -2.64 -20.80
CA TYR A 201 -10.60 -2.25 -22.21
C TYR A 201 -10.36 -3.38 -23.23
N GLU A 202 -9.78 -4.48 -22.78
CA GLU A 202 -9.55 -5.68 -23.57
C GLU A 202 -10.68 -6.73 -23.42
N ASN A 203 -11.63 -6.50 -22.52
CA ASN A 203 -12.79 -7.37 -22.31
C ASN A 203 -13.91 -7.03 -23.31
N ALA A 204 -14.31 -8.01 -24.11
CA ALA A 204 -15.37 -7.87 -25.12
C ALA A 204 -16.74 -7.50 -24.53
N ASP A 205 -17.00 -7.82 -23.26
CA ASP A 205 -18.23 -7.44 -22.56
C ASP A 205 -18.27 -5.94 -22.21
N TRP A 206 -17.12 -5.26 -22.25
CA TRP A 206 -16.98 -3.82 -22.04
C TRP A 206 -16.72 -3.05 -23.34
N PHE A 207 -15.97 -3.63 -24.28
CA PHE A 207 -15.60 -2.94 -25.51
C PHE A 207 -15.33 -3.90 -26.67
N ILE A 208 -16.05 -3.72 -27.79
CA ILE A 208 -15.89 -4.57 -28.97
C ILE A 208 -16.24 -3.83 -30.27
N ALA A 209 -15.32 -3.86 -31.24
CA ALA A 209 -15.57 -3.34 -32.58
C ALA A 209 -16.67 -4.12 -33.31
N ALA A 210 -17.35 -3.48 -34.26
CA ALA A 210 -18.54 -4.03 -34.93
C ALA A 210 -18.33 -5.43 -35.52
N ASP A 211 -17.14 -5.71 -36.05
CA ASP A 211 -16.74 -7.00 -36.65
C ASP A 211 -16.29 -8.05 -35.63
N GLY A 212 -16.16 -7.67 -34.35
CA GLY A 212 -15.73 -8.55 -33.26
C GLY A 212 -14.26 -8.95 -33.29
N SER A 213 -13.45 -8.36 -34.17
CA SER A 213 -12.05 -8.75 -34.32
C SER A 213 -11.20 -8.19 -33.18
N PRO A 214 -10.25 -8.98 -32.62
CA PRO A 214 -9.30 -8.50 -31.62
C PRO A 214 -8.53 -7.25 -32.06
N ASN A 215 -8.01 -7.23 -33.29
CA ASN A 215 -7.15 -6.14 -33.74
C ASN A 215 -7.92 -4.84 -34.00
N THR A 216 -9.13 -4.93 -34.56
CA THR A 216 -9.97 -3.74 -34.77
C THR A 216 -10.48 -3.18 -33.45
N THR A 217 -10.82 -4.04 -32.50
CA THR A 217 -11.21 -3.65 -31.13
C THR A 217 -10.07 -2.95 -30.40
N LYS A 218 -8.87 -3.54 -30.43
CA LYS A 218 -7.64 -2.94 -29.88
C LYS A 218 -7.39 -1.53 -30.44
N ILE A 219 -7.37 -1.39 -31.76
CA ILE A 219 -7.15 -0.08 -32.41
C ILE A 219 -8.27 0.91 -32.07
N ALA A 220 -9.52 0.44 -32.00
CA ALA A 220 -10.64 1.29 -31.61
C ALA A 220 -10.52 1.81 -30.18
N TYR A 221 -9.96 1.02 -29.26
CA TYR A 221 -9.68 1.45 -27.89
C TYR A 221 -8.50 2.44 -27.85
N PHE A 222 -7.42 2.19 -28.59
CA PHE A 222 -6.30 3.13 -28.66
C PHE A 222 -6.75 4.52 -29.12
N LYS A 223 -7.62 4.57 -30.14
CA LYS A 223 -8.28 5.82 -30.56
C LYS A 223 -9.14 6.43 -29.46
N LEU A 224 -9.90 5.62 -28.72
CA LEU A 224 -10.77 6.11 -27.65
C LEU A 224 -9.92 6.75 -26.55
N TYR A 225 -8.82 6.12 -26.17
CA TYR A 225 -7.85 6.63 -25.20
C TYR A 225 -7.24 7.95 -25.66
N ASP A 226 -6.64 7.97 -26.86
CA ASP A 226 -5.95 9.16 -27.38
C ASP A 226 -6.87 10.37 -27.52
N TYR A 227 -8.09 10.17 -28.01
CA TYR A 227 -9.06 11.25 -28.14
C TYR A 227 -9.59 11.72 -26.77
N THR A 228 -9.75 10.82 -25.80
CA THR A 228 -10.14 11.19 -24.43
C THR A 228 -9.04 12.00 -23.75
N VAL A 229 -7.80 11.53 -23.78
CA VAL A 229 -6.66 12.22 -23.15
C VAL A 229 -6.47 13.59 -23.78
N ALA A 230 -6.47 13.71 -25.10
CA ALA A 230 -6.34 14.99 -25.77
C ALA A 230 -7.48 15.97 -25.39
N ALA A 231 -8.71 15.47 -25.19
CA ALA A 231 -9.84 16.29 -24.76
C ALA A 231 -9.66 16.80 -23.32
N LEU A 232 -9.19 15.93 -22.42
CA LEU A 232 -8.89 16.28 -21.03
C LEU A 232 -7.73 17.26 -20.93
N GLU A 233 -6.64 17.04 -21.67
CA GLU A 233 -5.49 17.95 -21.75
C GLU A 233 -5.92 19.34 -22.25
N ALA A 234 -6.83 19.41 -23.23
CA ALA A 234 -7.32 20.68 -23.76
C ALA A 234 -8.15 21.49 -22.75
N ALA A 235 -8.77 20.84 -21.75
CA ALA A 235 -9.58 21.49 -20.73
C ALA A 235 -8.79 21.76 -19.43
N ILE A 236 -7.96 20.82 -19.00
CA ILE A 236 -7.28 20.79 -17.69
C ILE A 236 -5.81 21.22 -17.81
N GLY A 237 -5.20 20.98 -18.98
CA GLY A 237 -3.76 21.13 -19.22
C GLY A 237 -2.99 19.86 -18.83
N ALA A 238 -2.10 19.39 -19.71
CA ALA A 238 -1.36 18.13 -19.53
C ALA A 238 -0.63 18.04 -18.17
N ASN A 239 0.06 19.10 -17.75
CA ASN A 239 0.79 19.14 -16.47
C ASN A 239 -0.12 19.09 -15.22
N ASN A 240 -1.42 19.29 -15.37
CA ASN A 240 -2.42 19.25 -14.30
C ASN A 240 -3.28 17.98 -14.35
N LEU A 241 -3.17 17.18 -15.42
CA LEU A 241 -3.98 16.00 -15.63
C LEU A 241 -3.33 14.79 -14.94
N ASN A 242 -4.15 14.00 -14.25
CA ASN A 242 -3.81 12.66 -13.77
C ASN A 242 -4.77 11.67 -14.44
N VAL A 243 -4.29 10.91 -15.43
CA VAL A 243 -5.11 10.04 -16.27
C VAL A 243 -4.50 8.65 -16.43
N GLY A 244 -5.34 7.62 -16.51
CA GLY A 244 -4.88 6.24 -16.61
C GLY A 244 -5.90 5.32 -17.26
N ALA A 245 -5.57 4.04 -17.24
CA ALA A 245 -6.32 2.99 -17.93
C ALA A 245 -6.52 1.77 -17.03
N HIS A 246 -7.64 1.08 -17.24
CA HIS A 246 -8.06 -0.06 -16.45
C HIS A 246 -8.24 -1.30 -17.34
N SER A 247 -7.38 -2.31 -17.17
CA SER A 247 -7.50 -3.62 -17.83
C SER A 247 -8.18 -4.66 -16.94
N MET A 248 -8.58 -5.79 -17.50
CA MET A 248 -8.95 -6.98 -16.73
C MET A 248 -7.69 -7.67 -16.18
N SER A 249 -6.71 -8.01 -17.03
CA SER A 249 -5.37 -8.60 -16.76
C SER A 249 -5.24 -9.85 -15.89
N VAL A 250 -6.18 -10.15 -15.00
CA VAL A 250 -6.15 -11.34 -14.15
C VAL A 250 -6.29 -12.62 -14.99
N ILE A 251 -6.99 -12.54 -16.13
CA ILE A 251 -7.11 -13.61 -17.12
C ILE A 251 -6.96 -13.02 -18.53
N ASN A 252 -6.53 -13.83 -19.50
CA ASN A 252 -6.46 -13.41 -20.89
C ASN A 252 -7.85 -13.06 -21.44
N ALA A 253 -7.94 -11.97 -22.19
CA ALA A 253 -9.18 -11.45 -22.76
C ALA A 253 -9.18 -11.53 -24.30
N LEU A 254 -9.84 -10.59 -24.98
CA LEU A 254 -9.95 -10.55 -26.44
C LEU A 254 -8.61 -10.26 -27.14
N TRP A 255 -7.77 -9.43 -26.54
CA TRP A 255 -6.43 -9.05 -27.03
C TRP A 255 -5.49 -8.76 -25.86
N ASP A 256 -4.18 -8.69 -26.13
CA ASP A 256 -3.13 -8.51 -25.11
C ASP A 256 -3.02 -7.05 -24.66
N GLU A 257 -3.36 -6.78 -23.41
CA GLU A 257 -3.35 -5.46 -22.82
C GLU A 257 -1.98 -4.78 -22.85
N ARG A 258 -0.89 -5.54 -22.95
CA ARG A 258 0.48 -4.98 -23.02
C ARG A 258 0.72 -4.22 -24.32
N ASP A 259 -0.04 -4.51 -25.37
CA ASP A 259 -0.01 -3.75 -26.62
C ASP A 259 -0.48 -2.30 -26.40
N PHE A 260 -1.39 -2.06 -25.44
CA PHE A 260 -1.81 -0.70 -25.07
C PHE A 260 -0.67 0.08 -24.43
N ILE A 261 0.12 -0.58 -23.58
CA ILE A 261 1.28 0.02 -22.93
C ILE A 261 2.35 0.40 -23.97
N ASP A 262 2.56 -0.44 -24.99
CA ASP A 262 3.42 -0.10 -26.13
C ASP A 262 2.90 1.13 -26.90
N HIS A 263 1.58 1.20 -27.13
CA HIS A 263 0.95 2.31 -27.83
C HIS A 263 1.15 3.64 -27.09
N VAL A 264 0.85 3.71 -25.80
CA VAL A 264 0.97 4.99 -25.06
C VAL A 264 2.42 5.41 -24.84
N ALA A 265 3.37 4.47 -24.80
CA ALA A 265 4.79 4.80 -24.67
C ALA A 265 5.43 5.21 -26.00
N THR A 266 5.11 4.51 -27.10
CA THR A 266 5.89 4.60 -28.36
C THR A 266 5.06 4.61 -29.64
N GLY A 267 3.75 4.35 -29.54
CA GLY A 267 2.82 4.38 -30.66
C GLY A 267 2.54 5.79 -31.16
N THR A 268 1.91 5.90 -32.34
CA THR A 268 1.43 7.19 -32.84
C THR A 268 0.06 7.49 -32.26
N ASN A 269 -0.05 8.59 -31.53
CA ASN A 269 -1.32 9.09 -31.00
C ASN A 269 -2.28 9.40 -32.15
N TYR A 270 -3.44 8.76 -32.16
CA TYR A 270 -4.43 8.83 -33.23
C TYR A 270 -5.13 10.20 -33.34
N LYS A 271 -5.11 11.03 -32.30
CA LYS A 271 -5.68 12.38 -32.32
C LYS A 271 -4.67 13.43 -32.74
N THR A 272 -3.46 13.38 -32.19
CA THR A 272 -2.45 14.45 -32.34
C THR A 272 -1.40 14.14 -33.40
N GLY A 273 -1.21 12.86 -33.75
CA GLY A 273 -0.12 12.40 -34.62
C GLY A 273 1.25 12.37 -33.95
N ALA A 274 1.36 12.74 -32.67
CA ALA A 274 2.60 12.67 -31.89
C ALA A 274 2.94 11.22 -31.51
N ILE A 275 4.16 11.00 -31.00
CA ILE A 275 4.56 9.72 -30.42
C ILE A 275 4.18 9.71 -28.93
N GLY A 276 3.49 8.64 -28.52
CA GLY A 276 3.01 8.42 -27.17
C GLY A 276 1.76 9.24 -26.80
N THR A 277 1.16 8.86 -25.69
CA THR A 277 0.00 9.51 -25.07
C THR A 277 0.22 9.53 -23.56
N GLN A 278 -0.14 10.62 -22.88
CA GLN A 278 0.03 10.74 -21.43
C GLN A 278 -0.66 9.58 -20.68
N ILE A 279 0.04 9.02 -19.69
CA ILE A 279 -0.45 8.02 -18.76
C ILE A 279 0.26 8.18 -17.41
N ASP A 280 -0.50 8.18 -16.33
CA ASP A 280 -0.03 8.46 -14.96
C ASP A 280 -0.24 7.26 -14.02
N TYR A 281 -1.17 6.36 -14.36
CA TYR A 281 -1.37 5.10 -13.64
C TYR A 281 -1.91 4.00 -14.57
N LEU A 282 -1.67 2.75 -14.16
CA LEU A 282 -2.26 1.55 -14.74
C LEU A 282 -2.99 0.78 -13.65
N ALA A 283 -4.18 0.28 -13.96
CA ALA A 283 -4.94 -0.52 -13.02
C ALA A 283 -5.50 -1.79 -13.66
N ALA A 284 -5.83 -2.77 -12.82
CA ALA A 284 -6.43 -4.03 -13.25
C ALA A 284 -7.67 -4.40 -12.43
N SER A 285 -8.46 -5.35 -12.94
CA SER A 285 -9.43 -6.12 -12.16
C SER A 285 -8.76 -7.32 -11.49
N TYR A 286 -9.26 -7.74 -10.32
CA TYR A 286 -8.83 -9.00 -9.72
C TYR A 286 -9.94 -9.73 -8.99
N TYR A 287 -10.12 -11.02 -9.30
CA TYR A 287 -11.15 -11.84 -8.66
C TYR A 287 -10.65 -13.24 -8.30
N ASP A 288 -10.67 -13.57 -7.02
CA ASP A 288 -10.71 -14.97 -6.59
C ASP A 288 -12.08 -15.58 -6.89
N GLY A 289 -12.11 -16.85 -7.25
CA GLY A 289 -13.35 -17.50 -7.71
C GLY A 289 -14.43 -17.58 -6.63
N ALA A 290 -14.04 -17.94 -5.41
CA ALA A 290 -14.88 -18.09 -4.21
C ALA A 290 -13.99 -18.15 -2.95
N PRO A 291 -14.54 -18.11 -1.71
CA PRO A 291 -13.73 -18.35 -0.51
C PRO A 291 -12.95 -19.67 -0.62
N GLY A 292 -11.63 -19.61 -0.47
CA GLY A 292 -10.73 -20.75 -0.59
C GLY A 292 -10.38 -21.18 -2.03
N VAL A 293 -10.94 -20.51 -3.04
CA VAL A 293 -10.72 -20.80 -4.46
C VAL A 293 -10.07 -19.58 -5.11
N GLY A 294 -8.78 -19.69 -5.40
CA GLY A 294 -8.03 -18.61 -6.04
C GLY A 294 -8.56 -18.24 -7.42
N SER A 295 -8.03 -17.14 -7.96
CA SER A 295 -8.22 -16.72 -9.35
C SER A 295 -7.98 -17.86 -10.35
N SER A 296 -8.72 -17.86 -11.46
CA SER A 296 -8.51 -18.80 -12.58
C SER A 296 -7.31 -18.44 -13.47
N GLY A 297 -6.67 -17.30 -13.22
CA GLY A 297 -5.46 -16.86 -13.92
C GLY A 297 -4.36 -16.41 -12.97
N ASN A 298 -3.94 -15.16 -13.09
CA ASN A 298 -2.84 -14.60 -12.32
C ASN A 298 -3.22 -14.45 -10.84
N SER A 299 -2.20 -14.52 -9.97
CA SER A 299 -2.33 -14.14 -8.57
C SER A 299 -2.55 -12.62 -8.44
N PHE A 300 -2.97 -12.16 -7.26
CA PHE A 300 -3.19 -10.73 -7.00
C PHE A 300 -1.94 -9.89 -7.33
N ALA A 301 -0.76 -10.35 -6.90
CA ALA A 301 0.49 -9.67 -7.17
C ALA A 301 0.91 -9.78 -8.64
N ASP A 302 0.77 -10.96 -9.25
CA ASP A 302 1.23 -11.19 -10.62
C ASP A 302 0.39 -10.43 -11.65
N THR A 303 -0.90 -10.20 -11.35
CA THR A 303 -1.80 -9.36 -12.16
C THR A 303 -1.22 -7.96 -12.34
N ILE A 304 -0.74 -7.34 -11.27
CA ILE A 304 -0.12 -6.01 -11.33
C ILE A 304 1.31 -6.06 -11.87
N ASN A 305 2.09 -7.08 -11.51
CA ASN A 305 3.47 -7.22 -12.00
C ASN A 305 3.49 -7.31 -13.54
N LEU A 306 2.51 -7.97 -14.16
CA LEU A 306 2.40 -8.04 -15.62
C LEU A 306 2.32 -6.65 -16.28
N LEU A 307 1.52 -5.74 -15.72
CA LEU A 307 1.41 -4.36 -16.20
C LEU A 307 2.68 -3.56 -15.88
N ARG A 308 3.21 -3.69 -14.66
CA ARG A 308 4.39 -2.95 -14.20
C ARG A 308 5.64 -3.30 -14.98
N ASP A 309 5.91 -4.59 -15.15
CA ASP A 309 7.08 -5.08 -15.87
C ASP A 309 7.05 -4.63 -17.33
N LYS A 310 5.85 -4.64 -17.95
CA LYS A 310 5.67 -4.11 -19.30
C LYS A 310 5.92 -2.61 -19.35
N ALA A 311 5.31 -1.82 -18.47
CA ALA A 311 5.50 -0.38 -18.40
C ALA A 311 6.99 0.00 -18.24
N HIS A 312 7.69 -0.67 -17.32
CA HIS A 312 9.12 -0.46 -17.10
C HIS A 312 9.94 -0.81 -18.34
N SER A 313 9.61 -1.89 -19.05
CA SER A 313 10.33 -2.30 -20.27
C SER A 313 10.30 -1.27 -21.40
N VAL A 314 9.31 -0.37 -21.39
CA VAL A 314 9.14 0.71 -22.38
C VAL A 314 9.44 2.11 -21.81
N GLY A 315 10.05 2.19 -20.62
CA GLY A 315 10.51 3.43 -20.00
C GLY A 315 9.47 4.19 -19.16
N LEU A 316 8.30 3.61 -18.91
CA LEU A 316 7.27 4.19 -18.03
C LEU A 316 7.49 3.74 -16.58
N THR A 317 8.41 4.37 -15.87
CA THR A 317 8.84 3.95 -14.51
C THR A 317 8.14 4.67 -13.35
N ASN A 318 7.42 5.76 -13.63
CA ASN A 318 6.84 6.64 -12.61
C ASN A 318 5.31 6.55 -12.57
N LEU A 319 4.75 5.35 -12.76
CA LEU A 319 3.31 5.11 -12.73
C LEU A 319 2.86 4.60 -11.36
N LYS A 320 1.62 4.94 -10.97
CA LYS A 320 0.91 4.19 -9.94
C LYS A 320 0.30 2.92 -10.52
N PHE A 321 0.19 1.89 -9.68
CA PHE A 321 -0.39 0.60 -10.02
C PHE A 321 -1.45 0.18 -9.00
N GLY A 322 -2.70 0.01 -9.44
CA GLY A 322 -3.81 -0.30 -8.54
C GLY A 322 -4.73 -1.39 -9.05
N ILE A 323 -5.60 -1.87 -8.15
CA ILE A 323 -6.74 -2.71 -8.52
C ILE A 323 -8.00 -1.85 -8.44
N ASP A 324 -8.63 -1.58 -9.59
CA ASP A 324 -9.79 -0.67 -9.66
C ASP A 324 -11.11 -1.37 -9.36
N GLU A 325 -11.13 -2.70 -9.35
CA GLU A 325 -12.21 -3.52 -8.84
C GLU A 325 -11.74 -4.93 -8.51
N GLY A 326 -12.30 -5.55 -7.46
CA GLY A 326 -11.91 -6.90 -7.15
C GLY A 326 -12.40 -7.49 -5.83
N ARG A 327 -11.66 -8.52 -5.38
CA ARG A 327 -11.87 -9.43 -4.23
C ARG A 327 -12.42 -10.78 -4.63
N ILE A 328 -13.63 -11.17 -4.19
CA ILE A 328 -14.15 -12.53 -4.35
C ILE A 328 -15.37 -12.52 -5.26
N LEU A 329 -15.36 -13.32 -6.33
CA LEU A 329 -16.42 -13.29 -7.36
C LEU A 329 -17.73 -13.90 -6.86
N ASN A 330 -17.66 -15.11 -6.30
CA ASN A 330 -18.82 -15.92 -5.93
C ASN A 330 -18.81 -16.33 -4.45
N GLY A 331 -19.99 -16.63 -3.93
CA GLY A 331 -20.15 -17.30 -2.64
C GLY A 331 -19.59 -18.74 -2.67
N PRO A 332 -19.45 -19.37 -1.49
CA PRO A 332 -18.98 -20.75 -1.37
C PRO A 332 -19.90 -21.74 -2.10
N GLY A 333 -19.40 -22.96 -2.28
CA GLY A 333 -20.00 -23.97 -3.17
C GLY A 333 -21.44 -24.41 -2.84
N ASP A 334 -22.00 -24.06 -1.68
CA ASP A 334 -23.38 -24.37 -1.33
C ASP A 334 -24.41 -23.39 -1.94
N ASP A 335 -23.97 -22.22 -2.42
CA ASP A 335 -24.78 -21.36 -3.31
C ASP A 335 -24.14 -21.11 -4.67
N ASN A 336 -22.80 -20.98 -4.75
CA ASN A 336 -22.00 -20.68 -5.94
C ASN A 336 -22.57 -19.54 -6.80
N ARG A 337 -23.15 -18.52 -6.15
CA ARG A 337 -23.71 -17.33 -6.83
C ARG A 337 -22.76 -16.15 -6.71
N ALA A 338 -22.86 -15.20 -7.62
CA ALA A 338 -22.11 -13.95 -7.53
C ALA A 338 -22.37 -13.23 -6.20
N LEU A 339 -21.32 -12.68 -5.60
CA LEU A 339 -21.38 -11.77 -4.45
C LEU A 339 -21.65 -10.35 -4.95
N PHE A 340 -22.61 -9.65 -4.33
CA PHE A 340 -23.04 -8.32 -4.78
C PHE A 340 -21.88 -7.31 -4.85
N SER A 341 -21.17 -7.12 -3.72
CA SER A 341 -19.99 -6.26 -3.62
C SER A 341 -18.66 -7.01 -3.58
N ARG A 342 -18.67 -8.25 -4.09
CA ARG A 342 -17.47 -9.09 -4.20
C ARG A 342 -16.82 -9.43 -2.86
N ILE A 343 -17.64 -9.45 -1.82
CA ILE A 343 -17.22 -9.75 -0.45
C ILE A 343 -18.24 -10.61 0.27
N VAL A 344 -17.74 -11.44 1.17
CA VAL A 344 -18.55 -12.19 2.11
C VAL A 344 -18.68 -11.44 3.44
N ALA A 345 -19.82 -11.55 4.11
CA ALA A 345 -20.01 -10.98 5.45
C ALA A 345 -19.29 -11.78 6.56
N HIS A 346 -18.79 -12.99 6.26
CA HIS A 346 -18.08 -13.87 7.20
C HIS A 346 -16.71 -13.31 7.62
N SER A 347 -16.22 -13.70 8.79
CA SER A 347 -14.86 -13.42 9.29
C SER A 347 -13.73 -13.82 8.32
N TYR A 348 -13.96 -14.78 7.41
CA TYR A 348 -13.04 -15.13 6.33
C TYR A 348 -12.61 -13.90 5.53
N GLN A 349 -13.54 -12.98 5.27
CA GLN A 349 -13.25 -11.73 4.57
C GLN A 349 -12.27 -10.85 5.36
N GLY A 350 -12.33 -10.85 6.70
CA GLY A 350 -11.42 -10.09 7.53
C GLY A 350 -9.97 -10.53 7.39
N THR A 351 -9.70 -11.84 7.45
CA THR A 351 -8.33 -12.35 7.24
C THR A 351 -7.89 -12.29 5.79
N TYR A 352 -8.82 -12.46 4.85
CA TYR A 352 -8.58 -12.25 3.43
C TYR A 352 -8.10 -10.81 3.15
N ASP A 353 -8.80 -9.80 3.68
CA ASP A 353 -8.44 -8.39 3.51
C ASP A 353 -7.12 -8.05 4.23
N ALA A 354 -6.86 -8.65 5.41
CA ALA A 354 -5.60 -8.51 6.12
C ALA A 354 -4.40 -9.08 5.33
N LYS A 355 -4.61 -10.23 4.68
CA LYS A 355 -3.64 -10.85 3.78
C LYS A 355 -3.41 -10.01 2.52
N LEU A 356 -4.47 -9.51 1.89
CA LEU A 356 -4.34 -8.59 0.75
C LEU A 356 -3.59 -7.30 1.13
N PHE A 357 -3.85 -6.73 2.31
CA PHE A 357 -3.09 -5.57 2.79
C PHE A 357 -1.59 -5.86 2.86
N LYS A 358 -1.20 -7.03 3.39
CA LYS A 358 0.21 -7.48 3.37
C LYS A 358 0.73 -7.61 1.94
N ILE A 359 0.02 -8.32 1.06
CA ILE A 359 0.43 -8.55 -0.34
C ILE A 359 0.61 -7.23 -1.10
N MET A 360 -0.28 -6.26 -0.91
CA MET A 360 -0.18 -4.94 -1.55
C MET A 360 1.09 -4.20 -1.11
N ASN A 361 1.43 -4.24 0.18
CA ASN A 361 2.67 -3.64 0.68
C ASN A 361 3.93 -4.41 0.23
N ASP A 362 3.84 -5.73 0.15
CA ASP A 362 4.90 -6.62 -0.34
C ASP A 362 5.22 -6.44 -1.83
N SER A 363 4.18 -6.18 -2.61
CA SER A 363 4.23 -6.14 -4.08
C SER A 363 4.14 -4.72 -4.64
N GLN A 364 4.25 -3.69 -3.78
CA GLN A 364 4.16 -2.27 -4.13
C GLN A 364 2.94 -1.95 -5.00
N ILE A 365 1.77 -2.45 -4.58
CA ILE A 365 0.48 -2.11 -5.19
C ILE A 365 -0.06 -0.92 -4.41
N ASP A 366 -0.42 0.16 -5.11
CA ASP A 366 -0.72 1.45 -4.50
C ASP A 366 -2.07 1.44 -3.78
N TYR A 367 -3.09 0.87 -4.40
CA TYR A 367 -4.45 0.86 -3.86
C TYR A 367 -5.29 -0.33 -4.35
N LEU A 368 -6.32 -0.65 -3.57
CA LEU A 368 -7.45 -1.51 -3.95
C LEU A 368 -8.75 -0.70 -3.83
N SER A 369 -9.46 -0.57 -4.94
CA SER A 369 -10.77 0.06 -5.02
C SER A 369 -11.86 -0.95 -4.68
N THR A 370 -12.72 -0.58 -3.73
CA THR A 370 -13.66 -1.53 -3.11
C THR A 370 -15.13 -1.16 -3.37
N TRP A 371 -15.93 -2.18 -3.65
CA TRP A 371 -17.39 -2.09 -3.68
C TRP A 371 -17.94 -2.19 -2.25
N GLY A 372 -18.66 -1.17 -1.79
CA GLY A 372 -19.33 -1.16 -0.49
C GLY A 372 -18.41 -1.17 0.74
N LEU A 373 -18.81 -0.43 1.78
CA LEU A 373 -18.15 -0.32 3.09
C LEU A 373 -19.08 -0.66 4.26
N SER A 374 -20.37 -0.90 3.99
CA SER A 374 -21.37 -1.31 4.97
C SER A 374 -22.49 -2.10 4.33
N THR A 375 -23.37 -2.68 5.14
CA THR A 375 -24.56 -3.38 4.64
C THR A 375 -25.52 -2.50 3.81
N GLU A 376 -25.30 -1.18 3.78
CA GLU A 376 -26.02 -0.18 2.96
C GLU A 376 -25.09 0.52 1.96
N ALA A 377 -24.09 -0.20 1.45
CA ALA A 377 -23.00 0.31 0.62
C ALA A 377 -22.15 1.36 1.34
N PHE A 378 -22.52 2.64 1.34
CA PHE A 378 -21.67 3.73 1.86
C PHE A 378 -22.34 4.59 2.93
N TRP A 379 -23.67 4.55 3.07
CA TRP A 379 -24.40 5.57 3.84
C TRP A 379 -25.31 4.98 4.92
N GLY A 380 -24.71 4.36 5.93
CA GLY A 380 -25.41 3.78 7.09
C GLY A 380 -25.12 2.30 7.22
N GLY A 381 -26.12 1.52 7.65
CA GLY A 381 -25.99 0.07 7.78
C GLY A 381 -25.11 -0.40 8.94
N VAL A 382 -24.79 -1.69 8.92
CA VAL A 382 -23.91 -2.36 9.88
C VAL A 382 -22.49 -2.38 9.30
N THR A 383 -21.49 -2.09 10.14
CA THR A 383 -20.08 -2.15 9.73
C THR A 383 -19.63 -3.61 9.60
N PRO A 384 -19.04 -4.03 8.47
CA PRO A 384 -18.55 -5.38 8.25
C PRO A 384 -17.12 -5.53 8.78
N VAL A 385 -16.66 -6.79 8.88
CA VAL A 385 -15.27 -7.12 9.22
C VAL A 385 -14.26 -6.43 8.29
N SER A 386 -14.51 -6.35 6.98
CA SER A 386 -13.64 -5.65 6.01
C SER A 386 -13.34 -4.20 6.39
N THR A 387 -14.37 -3.46 6.80
CA THR A 387 -14.24 -2.05 7.15
C THR A 387 -13.50 -1.87 8.47
N HIS A 388 -13.60 -2.84 9.38
CA HIS A 388 -12.74 -2.86 10.57
C HIS A 388 -11.28 -3.06 10.19
N ILE A 389 -10.97 -3.98 9.28
CA ILE A 389 -9.59 -4.18 8.81
C ILE A 389 -9.04 -2.93 8.13
N ALA A 390 -9.81 -2.27 7.26
CA ALA A 390 -9.40 -1.01 6.64
C ALA A 390 -9.13 0.10 7.67
N ASN A 391 -9.98 0.23 8.69
CA ASN A 391 -9.77 1.20 9.79
C ASN A 391 -8.54 0.89 10.65
N LEU A 392 -8.28 -0.39 10.94
CA LEU A 392 -7.13 -0.81 11.74
C LEU A 392 -5.83 -0.62 10.98
N THR A 393 -5.77 -1.04 9.71
CA THR A 393 -4.59 -0.86 8.84
C THR A 393 -4.33 0.61 8.52
N TYR A 394 -5.35 1.47 8.47
CA TYR A 394 -5.19 2.92 8.33
C TYR A 394 -4.35 3.54 9.46
N LYS A 395 -4.35 2.94 10.66
CA LYS A 395 -3.49 3.39 11.77
C LYS A 395 -2.00 3.22 11.49
N MET A 396 -1.65 2.34 10.56
CA MET A 396 -0.26 2.10 10.15
C MET A 396 0.21 3.13 9.11
N VAL A 397 -0.69 3.91 8.51
CA VAL A 397 -0.34 4.84 7.42
C VAL A 397 0.63 5.91 7.93
N GLY A 398 1.74 6.09 7.21
CA GLY A 398 2.83 6.99 7.58
C GLY A 398 3.88 6.37 8.50
N ASP A 399 3.67 5.15 9.00
CA ASP A 399 4.71 4.40 9.70
C ASP A 399 5.73 3.82 8.72
N HIS A 400 6.91 3.49 9.21
CA HIS A 400 7.82 2.63 8.44
C HIS A 400 7.49 1.18 8.68
N ARG A 401 7.36 0.42 7.60
CA ARG A 401 7.28 -1.03 7.68
C ARG A 401 8.49 -1.58 8.43
N VAL A 402 8.29 -2.57 9.29
CA VAL A 402 9.39 -3.28 9.96
C VAL A 402 9.41 -4.75 9.58
N GLY A 403 10.57 -5.39 9.73
CA GLY A 403 10.73 -6.80 9.42
C GLY A 403 9.82 -7.66 10.29
N LEU A 404 9.08 -8.58 9.66
CA LEU A 404 8.27 -9.60 10.31
C LEU A 404 8.57 -10.96 9.67
N ALA A 405 8.88 -11.95 10.48
CA ALA A 405 9.16 -13.32 10.04
C ALA A 405 8.37 -14.33 10.89
N VAL A 406 7.75 -15.30 10.22
CA VAL A 406 7.04 -16.40 10.85
C VAL A 406 7.87 -17.67 10.76
N THR A 407 7.93 -18.43 11.87
CA THR A 407 8.60 -19.73 11.94
C THR A 407 7.75 -20.72 12.74
N GLY A 408 8.07 -22.01 12.63
CA GLY A 408 7.30 -23.08 13.28
C GLY A 408 6.21 -23.62 12.37
N SER A 409 5.21 -24.27 12.97
CA SER A 409 4.11 -24.91 12.25
C SER A 409 2.81 -24.74 13.03
N ALA A 410 1.74 -24.40 12.31
CA ALA A 410 0.39 -24.32 12.85
C ALA A 410 -0.14 -25.71 13.25
N ALA A 411 -1.12 -25.75 14.16
CA ALA A 411 -1.81 -26.98 14.53
C ALA A 411 -2.60 -27.55 13.36
N ASP A 412 -3.33 -26.70 12.63
CA ASP A 412 -3.86 -27.03 11.31
C ASP A 412 -2.83 -26.64 10.23
N PRO A 413 -2.28 -27.58 9.46
CA PRO A 413 -1.35 -27.26 8.37
C PRO A 413 -1.94 -26.35 7.27
N ALA A 414 -3.26 -26.21 7.19
CA ALA A 414 -3.93 -25.28 6.28
C ALA A 414 -4.07 -23.86 6.86
N ASN A 415 -3.83 -23.66 8.16
CA ASN A 415 -3.78 -22.33 8.75
C ASN A 415 -2.50 -21.59 8.32
N GLU A 416 -2.70 -20.43 7.71
CA GLU A 416 -1.67 -19.44 7.43
C GLU A 416 -1.67 -18.40 8.56
N ILE A 417 -0.70 -18.55 9.46
CA ILE A 417 -0.42 -17.57 10.49
C ILE A 417 0.63 -16.59 9.97
N ASP A 418 0.24 -15.33 9.79
CA ASP A 418 1.14 -14.29 9.28
C ASP A 418 0.69 -12.90 9.74
N GLY A 419 1.36 -11.86 9.27
CA GLY A 419 1.07 -10.49 9.65
C GLY A 419 1.96 -9.44 9.00
N VAL A 420 1.72 -8.19 9.39
CA VAL A 420 2.55 -7.04 9.03
C VAL A 420 2.76 -6.17 10.25
N ALA A 421 3.95 -5.59 10.37
CA ALA A 421 4.29 -4.69 11.45
C ALA A 421 4.88 -3.40 10.88
N SER A 422 4.67 -2.30 11.62
CA SER A 422 5.22 -0.99 11.31
C SER A 422 5.60 -0.24 12.58
N PHE A 423 6.45 0.77 12.43
CA PHE A 423 6.93 1.59 13.53
C PHE A 423 6.94 3.06 13.14
N ASN A 424 6.30 3.87 13.97
CA ASN A 424 6.32 5.32 13.91
C ASN A 424 7.28 5.87 14.96
N ARG A 425 8.44 6.37 14.52
CA ARG A 425 9.38 7.02 15.44
C ARG A 425 8.86 8.35 15.96
N GLY A 426 8.10 9.09 15.14
CA GLY A 426 7.57 10.40 15.52
C GLY A 426 6.63 10.33 16.72
N THR A 427 5.83 9.25 16.79
CA THR A 427 4.88 9.03 17.90
C THR A 427 5.34 7.99 18.91
N ASN A 428 6.49 7.35 18.70
CA ASN A 428 6.98 6.20 19.49
C ASN A 428 5.91 5.08 19.61
N THR A 429 5.35 4.71 18.45
CA THR A 429 4.27 3.73 18.34
C THR A 429 4.66 2.60 17.40
N VAL A 430 4.51 1.36 17.84
CA VAL A 430 4.61 0.16 16.99
C VAL A 430 3.20 -0.34 16.71
N HIS A 431 2.91 -0.63 15.44
CA HIS A 431 1.68 -1.32 15.05
C HIS A 431 2.00 -2.73 14.55
N VAL A 432 1.19 -3.71 14.96
CA VAL A 432 1.33 -5.09 14.51
C VAL A 432 -0.04 -5.66 14.21
N MET A 433 -0.28 -6.09 12.97
CA MET A 433 -1.45 -6.87 12.57
C MET A 433 -1.02 -8.32 12.35
N THR A 434 -1.67 -9.27 13.02
CA THR A 434 -1.46 -10.72 12.82
C THR A 434 -2.79 -11.41 12.56
N TYR A 435 -2.81 -12.43 11.73
CA TYR A 435 -4.03 -13.15 11.36
C TYR A 435 -3.83 -14.66 11.30
N ASN A 436 -4.95 -15.39 11.36
CA ASN A 436 -5.03 -16.82 11.10
C ASN A 436 -5.99 -17.08 9.94
N HIS A 437 -5.45 -17.18 8.72
CA HIS A 437 -6.25 -17.42 7.52
C HIS A 437 -6.29 -18.91 7.20
N ASN A 438 -7.45 -19.45 6.83
CA ASN A 438 -7.56 -20.82 6.34
C ASN A 438 -8.31 -20.81 5.00
N PRO A 439 -7.92 -21.59 3.97
CA PRO A 439 -8.69 -21.65 2.74
C PRO A 439 -10.10 -22.23 2.95
N ASN A 440 -10.32 -23.07 3.96
CA ASN A 440 -11.64 -23.57 4.31
C ASN A 440 -12.38 -22.58 5.22
N MET A 441 -13.44 -21.97 4.69
CA MET A 441 -14.28 -21.03 5.43
C MET A 441 -14.92 -21.62 6.70
N ASN A 442 -15.09 -22.95 6.76
CA ASN A 442 -15.67 -23.66 7.91
C ASN A 442 -14.63 -24.23 8.89
N ALA A 443 -13.33 -23.95 8.68
CA ALA A 443 -12.29 -24.34 9.63
C ALA A 443 -12.46 -23.63 10.97
N ASN A 444 -12.01 -24.28 12.06
CA ASN A 444 -12.25 -23.83 13.43
C ASN A 444 -11.08 -24.08 14.40
N VAL A 445 -9.88 -24.38 13.87
CA VAL A 445 -8.65 -24.54 14.67
C VAL A 445 -8.05 -23.18 15.01
N THR A 446 -8.04 -22.86 16.30
CA THR A 446 -7.43 -21.65 16.89
C THR A 446 -5.92 -21.86 17.08
N GLU A 447 -5.13 -20.82 16.81
CA GLU A 447 -3.68 -20.80 17.03
C GLU A 447 -3.31 -19.79 18.12
N THR A 448 -2.24 -20.07 18.87
CA THR A 448 -1.70 -19.17 19.91
C THR A 448 -0.22 -18.90 19.68
N PRO A 449 0.17 -18.20 18.60
CA PRO A 449 1.57 -17.98 18.29
C PRO A 449 2.25 -17.13 19.38
N THR A 450 3.55 -17.33 19.54
CA THR A 450 4.37 -16.39 20.33
C THR A 450 4.81 -15.23 19.44
N LEU A 451 4.30 -14.03 19.70
CA LEU A 451 4.72 -12.79 19.04
C LEU A 451 5.87 -12.15 19.82
N THR A 452 7.06 -12.10 19.23
CA THR A 452 8.24 -11.43 19.80
C THR A 452 8.55 -10.16 19.00
N ILE A 453 8.66 -9.03 19.67
CA ILE A 453 9.16 -7.78 19.10
C ILE A 453 10.55 -7.54 19.66
N ASP A 454 11.56 -7.68 18.79
CA ASP A 454 12.97 -7.48 19.07
C ASP A 454 13.39 -6.02 18.84
N ASN A 455 14.47 -5.62 19.52
CA ASN A 455 15.08 -4.29 19.46
C ASN A 455 14.13 -3.17 19.88
N ILE A 456 13.24 -3.47 20.83
CA ILE A 456 12.30 -2.52 21.43
C ILE A 456 12.79 -2.07 22.80
N ALA A 457 12.66 -0.79 23.09
CA ALA A 457 12.83 -0.22 24.43
C ALA A 457 11.68 0.73 24.76
N PRO A 458 11.30 0.84 26.04
CA PRO A 458 10.43 1.91 26.49
C PRO A 458 11.09 3.28 26.30
N VAL A 459 10.34 4.30 25.87
CA VAL A 459 10.85 5.68 25.85
C VAL A 459 11.13 6.17 27.29
N SER A 460 10.30 5.73 28.24
CA SER A 460 10.47 5.99 29.66
C SER A 460 10.04 4.77 30.49
N GLY A 461 10.66 4.59 31.66
CA GLY A 461 10.38 3.45 32.53
C GLY A 461 10.86 2.11 31.96
N ASN A 462 10.17 1.03 32.30
CA ASN A 462 10.49 -0.34 31.87
C ASN A 462 9.31 -1.04 31.17
N THR A 463 8.22 -0.33 30.88
CA THR A 463 7.00 -0.89 30.29
C THR A 463 6.53 -0.11 29.07
N VAL A 464 5.77 -0.78 28.21
CA VAL A 464 5.02 -0.18 27.10
C VAL A 464 3.52 -0.31 27.35
N THR A 465 2.71 0.53 26.71
CA THR A 465 1.24 0.39 26.70
C THR A 465 0.84 -0.37 25.45
N VAL A 466 0.05 -1.43 25.62
CA VAL A 466 -0.42 -2.31 24.53
C VAL A 466 -1.92 -2.17 24.42
N LYS A 467 -2.41 -1.58 23.33
CA LYS A 467 -3.82 -1.67 22.94
C LYS A 467 -4.02 -2.78 21.93
N GLN A 468 -5.06 -3.58 22.10
CA GLN A 468 -5.39 -4.72 21.26
C GLN A 468 -6.82 -4.61 20.73
N TRP A 469 -6.99 -4.79 19.43
CA TRP A 469 -8.28 -5.03 18.78
C TRP A 469 -8.32 -6.45 18.23
N ILE A 470 -9.51 -7.05 18.25
CA ILE A 470 -9.77 -8.38 17.71
C ILE A 470 -10.91 -8.24 16.71
N VAL A 471 -10.78 -8.87 15.55
CA VAL A 471 -11.85 -9.04 14.56
C VAL A 471 -11.97 -10.52 14.28
N ASP A 472 -13.08 -11.14 14.68
CA ASP A 472 -13.37 -12.56 14.51
C ASP A 472 -14.88 -12.81 14.50
N ASP A 473 -15.34 -14.06 14.70
CA ASP A 473 -16.77 -14.39 14.73
C ASP A 473 -17.54 -13.76 15.90
N THR A 474 -16.83 -13.32 16.95
CA THR A 474 -17.41 -12.78 18.19
C THR A 474 -17.07 -11.32 18.45
N HIS A 475 -16.13 -10.74 17.69
CA HIS A 475 -15.69 -9.35 17.83
C HIS A 475 -15.80 -8.61 16.49
N GLY A 476 -16.63 -7.57 16.44
CA GLY A 476 -16.76 -6.76 15.22
C GLY A 476 -17.51 -7.46 14.09
N ASN A 477 -18.37 -8.42 14.41
CA ASN A 477 -19.04 -9.25 13.41
C ASN A 477 -20.49 -9.60 13.81
N PHE A 478 -21.44 -9.29 12.93
CA PHE A 478 -22.85 -9.61 13.12
C PHE A 478 -23.27 -10.95 12.48
N TRP A 479 -22.44 -11.47 11.57
CA TRP A 479 -22.81 -12.49 10.59
C TRP A 479 -23.38 -13.76 11.23
N GLN A 480 -22.75 -14.27 12.29
CA GLN A 480 -23.20 -15.48 12.97
C GLN A 480 -24.63 -15.34 13.53
N THR A 481 -24.99 -14.15 14.03
CA THR A 481 -26.34 -13.89 14.54
C THR A 481 -27.35 -13.80 13.39
N TRP A 482 -26.97 -13.17 12.27
CA TRP A 482 -27.82 -13.15 11.08
C TRP A 482 -28.07 -14.56 10.51
N VAL A 483 -27.04 -15.41 10.44
CA VAL A 483 -27.18 -16.81 10.01
C VAL A 483 -28.17 -17.56 10.93
N ASN A 484 -28.11 -17.35 12.24
CA ASN A 484 -29.05 -17.95 13.19
C ASN A 484 -30.49 -17.47 12.95
N ASP A 485 -30.67 -16.17 12.67
CA ASP A 485 -31.98 -15.59 12.37
C ASP A 485 -32.56 -16.14 11.04
N VAL A 486 -31.72 -16.31 10.01
CA VAL A 486 -32.06 -16.94 8.73
C VAL A 486 -32.57 -18.37 8.94
N VAL A 487 -31.86 -19.17 9.75
CA VAL A 487 -32.25 -20.54 10.10
C VAL A 487 -33.57 -20.56 10.87
N ALA A 488 -33.72 -19.70 11.88
CA ALA A 488 -34.94 -19.60 12.68
C ALA A 488 -36.17 -19.22 11.83
N ARG A 489 -35.97 -18.47 10.75
CA ARG A 489 -37.02 -18.08 9.79
C ARG A 489 -37.25 -19.11 8.68
N GLY A 490 -36.42 -20.15 8.58
CA GLY A 490 -36.54 -21.17 7.54
C GLY A 490 -36.28 -20.66 6.13
N MET A 491 -35.52 -19.57 5.98
CA MET A 491 -35.23 -18.95 4.68
C MET A 491 -34.42 -19.90 3.79
N GLN A 492 -34.81 -19.98 2.50
CA GLN A 492 -34.18 -20.85 1.50
C GLN A 492 -33.36 -20.03 0.49
N ASN A 493 -32.56 -20.69 -0.36
CA ASN A 493 -31.77 -20.01 -1.39
C ASN A 493 -32.59 -19.17 -2.39
N THR A 494 -33.90 -19.41 -2.51
CA THR A 494 -34.82 -18.59 -3.33
C THR A 494 -35.16 -17.23 -2.72
N ALA A 495 -34.84 -17.00 -1.44
CA ALA A 495 -35.04 -15.72 -0.77
C ALA A 495 -34.00 -14.65 -1.19
N TYR A 496 -32.99 -15.04 -1.99
CA TYR A 496 -31.84 -14.20 -2.34
C TYR A 496 -31.70 -14.06 -3.87
N SER A 497 -31.53 -12.83 -4.36
CA SER A 497 -31.25 -12.51 -5.77
C SER A 497 -29.75 -12.60 -6.11
N TRP A 498 -28.89 -12.51 -5.10
CA TRP A 498 -27.43 -12.73 -5.17
C TRP A 498 -27.03 -13.86 -4.22
N SER A 499 -25.73 -14.11 -4.06
CA SER A 499 -25.25 -15.01 -3.02
C SER A 499 -25.77 -14.58 -1.65
N LYS A 500 -26.19 -15.56 -0.85
CA LYS A 500 -26.70 -15.31 0.51
C LYS A 500 -25.60 -14.77 1.44
N TYR A 501 -24.33 -14.95 1.06
CA TYR A 501 -23.13 -14.51 1.78
C TYR A 501 -22.72 -13.06 1.50
N SER A 502 -23.37 -12.38 0.54
CA SER A 502 -23.03 -10.99 0.21
C SER A 502 -23.15 -10.08 1.44
N MET A 503 -22.33 -9.04 1.52
CA MET A 503 -22.32 -8.14 2.67
C MET A 503 -23.59 -7.28 2.78
N GLU A 504 -24.12 -6.76 1.67
CA GLU A 504 -25.29 -5.86 1.65
C GLU A 504 -26.61 -6.61 1.85
N VAL A 505 -26.81 -7.19 3.04
CA VAL A 505 -27.94 -8.07 3.38
C VAL A 505 -29.27 -7.58 2.83
N PRO A 506 -29.70 -6.33 3.03
CA PRO A 506 -31.00 -5.88 2.56
C PRO A 506 -31.16 -5.83 1.04
N LYS A 507 -30.06 -5.65 0.29
CA LYS A 507 -30.09 -5.41 -1.16
C LYS A 507 -30.38 -6.68 -1.96
N TYR A 508 -29.97 -7.85 -1.47
CA TYR A 508 -30.16 -9.11 -2.17
C TYR A 508 -31.34 -9.93 -1.65
N LEU A 509 -32.03 -9.50 -0.59
CA LEU A 509 -33.25 -10.15 -0.11
C LEU A 509 -34.42 -9.85 -1.05
N VAL A 510 -35.06 -10.89 -1.58
CA VAL A 510 -36.18 -10.76 -2.55
C VAL A 510 -37.47 -10.34 -1.85
N HIS A 511 -37.77 -10.95 -0.69
CA HIS A 511 -39.04 -10.74 0.00
C HIS A 511 -39.01 -9.52 0.93
N ALA A 512 -40.02 -8.67 0.83
CA ALA A 512 -40.15 -7.49 1.69
C ALA A 512 -40.24 -7.85 3.19
N SER A 513 -40.83 -9.00 3.53
CA SER A 513 -40.90 -9.50 4.91
C SER A 513 -39.52 -9.77 5.52
N ASP A 514 -38.57 -10.25 4.72
CA ASP A 514 -37.21 -10.56 5.19
C ASP A 514 -36.39 -9.28 5.33
N ARG A 515 -36.53 -8.33 4.38
CA ARG A 515 -35.94 -6.99 4.51
C ARG A 515 -36.45 -6.26 5.74
N ASN A 516 -37.76 -6.26 5.97
CA ASN A 516 -38.35 -5.64 7.16
C ASN A 516 -37.84 -6.28 8.46
N TYR A 517 -37.64 -7.61 8.45
CA TYR A 517 -37.08 -8.31 9.61
C TYR A 517 -35.63 -7.89 9.87
N TRP A 518 -34.78 -7.82 8.84
CA TRP A 518 -33.42 -7.29 8.98
C TRP A 518 -33.42 -5.92 9.66
N TYR A 519 -34.20 -4.97 9.14
CA TYR A 519 -34.24 -3.61 9.71
C TYR A 519 -34.78 -3.57 11.14
N SER A 520 -35.70 -4.48 11.50
CA SER A 520 -36.16 -4.61 12.90
C SER A 520 -35.05 -5.05 13.87
N ARG A 521 -33.98 -5.67 13.35
CA ARG A 521 -32.85 -6.22 14.11
C ARG A 521 -31.54 -5.47 13.92
N GLU A 522 -31.49 -4.47 13.04
CA GLU A 522 -30.26 -3.77 12.67
C GLU A 522 -29.48 -3.21 13.86
N SER A 523 -30.19 -2.72 14.90
CA SER A 523 -29.55 -2.24 16.13
C SER A 523 -28.78 -3.32 16.89
N VAL A 524 -29.26 -4.57 16.86
CA VAL A 524 -28.55 -5.72 17.44
C VAL A 524 -27.31 -6.04 16.63
N TYR A 525 -27.42 -6.06 15.30
CA TYR A 525 -26.28 -6.30 14.41
C TYR A 525 -25.21 -5.20 14.55
N LYS A 526 -25.60 -3.93 14.69
CA LYS A 526 -24.67 -2.81 14.97
C LYS A 526 -23.92 -2.99 16.29
N ALA A 527 -24.60 -3.43 17.34
CA ALA A 527 -23.95 -3.69 18.62
C ALA A 527 -22.89 -4.80 18.51
N LEU A 528 -23.20 -5.89 17.80
CA LEU A 528 -22.27 -7.00 17.55
C LEU A 528 -21.09 -6.62 16.65
N ALA A 529 -21.34 -5.74 15.68
CA ALA A 529 -20.31 -5.20 14.79
C ALA A 529 -19.40 -4.17 15.45
N THR A 530 -19.63 -3.77 16.70
CA THR A 530 -18.75 -2.79 17.35
C THR A 530 -17.47 -3.47 17.86
N ILE A 531 -16.30 -2.95 17.49
CA ILE A 531 -15.02 -3.35 18.07
C ILE A 531 -14.60 -2.38 19.18
N THR A 532 -14.15 -2.90 20.32
CA THR A 532 -13.61 -2.11 21.43
C THR A 532 -12.23 -2.63 21.79
N PRO A 533 -11.18 -1.77 21.87
CA PRO A 533 -9.87 -2.25 22.24
C PRO A 533 -9.79 -2.60 23.73
N THR A 534 -8.96 -3.58 24.05
CA THR A 534 -8.43 -3.77 25.40
C THR A 534 -7.10 -3.03 25.52
N THR A 535 -6.81 -2.47 26.68
CA THR A 535 -5.53 -1.77 26.94
C THR A 535 -4.85 -2.41 28.14
N THR A 536 -3.58 -2.77 27.99
CA THR A 536 -2.74 -3.37 29.04
C THR A 536 -1.37 -2.70 29.06
N THR A 537 -0.57 -3.05 30.07
CA THR A 537 0.83 -2.64 30.18
C THR A 537 1.69 -3.89 30.12
N ALA A 538 2.79 -3.86 29.36
CA ALA A 538 3.71 -4.98 29.22
C ALA A 538 5.15 -4.56 29.50
N THR A 539 5.91 -5.40 30.22
CA THR A 539 7.32 -5.16 30.54
C THR A 539 8.21 -5.52 29.37
N VAL A 540 9.16 -4.63 29.04
CA VAL A 540 10.21 -4.93 28.06
C VAL A 540 11.42 -5.49 28.81
N THR A 541 11.89 -6.67 28.40
CA THR A 541 13.03 -7.36 29.05
C THR A 541 14.09 -7.67 28.00
N GLY A 542 15.32 -7.22 28.23
CA GLY A 542 16.44 -7.50 27.33
C GLY A 542 16.20 -7.03 25.89
N ASN A 543 15.61 -5.84 25.73
CA ASN A 543 15.22 -5.24 24.45
C ASN A 543 14.19 -6.06 23.65
N LYS A 544 13.39 -6.88 24.34
CA LYS A 544 12.34 -7.71 23.76
C LYS A 544 11.02 -7.50 24.47
N LEU A 545 9.95 -7.50 23.68
CA LEU A 545 8.57 -7.60 24.14
C LEU A 545 7.99 -8.91 23.61
N VAL A 546 7.36 -9.70 24.47
CA VAL A 546 6.69 -10.95 24.08
C VAL A 546 5.20 -10.83 24.38
N LEU A 547 4.39 -11.11 23.36
CA LEU A 547 2.93 -11.18 23.42
C LEU A 547 2.48 -12.56 22.95
N GLN A 548 1.29 -12.98 23.36
CA GLN A 548 0.68 -14.26 22.97
C GLN A 548 -0.75 -14.00 22.48
N PRO A 549 -0.94 -13.54 21.24
CA PRO A 549 -2.28 -13.40 20.67
C PRO A 549 -2.96 -14.77 20.59
N THR A 550 -4.25 -14.82 20.92
CA THR A 550 -5.13 -15.91 20.51
C THR A 550 -5.71 -15.56 19.15
N LEU A 551 -5.41 -16.36 18.13
CA LEU A 551 -5.92 -16.20 16.78
C LEU A 551 -6.93 -17.31 16.50
N THR A 552 -8.21 -17.02 16.75
CA THR A 552 -9.32 -17.85 16.26
C THR A 552 -9.19 -18.04 14.74
N THR A 553 -9.75 -19.11 14.19
CA THR A 553 -9.73 -19.29 12.74
C THR A 553 -10.47 -18.14 12.08
N HIS A 554 -9.88 -17.58 11.03
CA HIS A 554 -10.32 -16.33 10.40
C HIS A 554 -10.32 -15.13 11.36
N GLY A 555 -9.53 -15.18 12.42
CA GLY A 555 -9.33 -14.09 13.37
C GLY A 555 -8.16 -13.18 12.97
N VAL A 556 -8.33 -11.88 13.18
CA VAL A 556 -7.29 -10.85 13.08
C VAL A 556 -7.10 -10.20 14.44
N VAL A 557 -5.85 -10.05 14.87
CA VAL A 557 -5.45 -9.28 16.04
C VAL A 557 -4.60 -8.11 15.58
N PHE A 558 -4.96 -6.91 16.04
CA PHE A 558 -4.20 -5.68 15.78
C PHE A 558 -3.71 -5.08 17.10
N TYR A 559 -2.43 -4.75 17.17
CA TYR A 559 -1.80 -4.09 18.30
C TYR A 559 -1.37 -2.67 17.95
N GLU A 560 -1.64 -1.72 18.84
CA GLU A 560 -1.02 -0.39 18.90
C GLU A 560 -0.22 -0.33 20.21
N ILE A 561 1.10 -0.27 20.09
CA ILE A 561 2.02 -0.34 21.22
C ILE A 561 2.74 1.00 21.35
N THR A 562 2.40 1.77 22.36
CA THR A 562 2.96 3.12 22.59
C THR A 562 3.99 3.12 23.72
N ASN A 563 4.68 4.25 23.89
CA ASN A 563 5.89 4.35 24.73
C ASN A 563 7.00 3.41 24.23
N ALA A 564 7.02 3.08 22.93
CA ALA A 564 7.94 2.12 22.33
C ALA A 564 8.89 2.82 21.36
N THR A 565 10.19 2.63 21.55
CA THR A 565 11.24 3.08 20.63
C THR A 565 12.14 1.91 20.25
N ASN A 566 12.99 2.11 19.24
CA ASN A 566 13.95 1.09 18.85
C ASN A 566 15.32 1.31 19.49
N THR A 567 16.06 0.22 19.73
CA THR A 567 17.30 0.25 20.51
C THR A 567 18.55 0.57 19.69
N VAL A 568 18.41 1.10 18.48
CA VAL A 568 19.52 1.22 17.51
C VAL A 568 20.58 2.21 17.97
N THR A 569 21.83 1.77 18.08
CA THR A 569 23.00 2.64 18.32
C THR A 569 23.16 3.66 17.20
N THR A 570 23.33 4.94 17.59
CA THR A 570 23.58 6.04 16.64
C THR A 570 25.03 6.47 16.67
N THR A 571 25.53 6.92 15.52
CA THR A 571 26.86 7.49 15.34
C THR A 571 26.72 9.00 15.21
N PRO A 572 27.47 9.79 15.99
CA PRO A 572 27.51 11.24 15.81
C PRO A 572 28.33 11.60 14.57
N MET A 573 27.87 12.59 13.83
CA MET A 573 28.65 13.33 12.84
C MET A 573 28.63 14.80 13.22
N THR A 574 29.80 15.43 13.22
CA THR A 574 29.96 16.88 13.35
C THR A 574 30.64 17.40 12.09
N ASP A 575 30.04 18.40 11.46
CA ASP A 575 30.62 19.18 10.39
C ASP A 575 30.93 20.59 10.92
N ASP A 576 32.23 20.88 11.06
CA ASP A 576 32.73 22.20 11.43
C ASP A 576 32.87 23.13 10.21
N LEU A 577 32.40 22.69 9.03
CA LEU A 577 32.29 23.46 7.80
C LEU A 577 33.62 24.07 7.34
N ASN A 578 34.69 23.27 7.43
CA ASN A 578 36.01 23.63 6.93
C ASN A 578 36.18 23.32 5.42
N ASP A 579 35.40 22.36 4.92
CA ASP A 579 35.33 21.94 3.53
C ASP A 579 33.97 21.27 3.26
N TRP A 580 33.75 20.77 2.03
CA TRP A 580 32.50 20.13 1.63
C TRP A 580 32.48 18.61 1.82
N SER A 581 33.50 17.99 2.43
CA SER A 581 33.70 16.54 2.42
C SER A 581 32.62 15.74 3.15
N LYS A 582 31.84 16.40 4.01
CA LYS A 582 30.74 15.81 4.80
C LYS A 582 29.36 16.13 4.24
N THR A 583 29.31 16.94 3.18
CA THR A 583 28.08 17.34 2.50
C THR A 583 27.83 16.45 1.29
N TYR A 584 26.57 16.16 1.02
CA TYR A 584 26.15 15.43 -0.17
C TYR A 584 26.07 16.35 -1.39
N ALA A 585 25.52 17.55 -1.19
CA ALA A 585 25.42 18.58 -2.22
C ALA A 585 25.33 19.97 -1.57
N HIS A 586 25.68 21.00 -2.32
CA HIS A 586 25.49 22.39 -1.91
C HIS A 586 25.29 23.28 -3.13
N SER A 587 24.67 24.44 -2.95
CA SER A 587 24.52 25.44 -4.01
C SER A 587 25.86 26.15 -4.30
N SER A 588 26.05 26.62 -5.54
CA SER A 588 27.30 27.26 -6.00
C SER A 588 27.51 28.69 -5.50
N GLY A 589 26.45 29.33 -4.98
CA GLY A 589 26.49 30.66 -4.39
C GLY A 589 26.97 30.66 -2.93
N LEU A 590 27.38 29.51 -2.39
CA LEU A 590 27.97 29.39 -1.07
C LEU A 590 29.51 29.47 -1.11
N ALA A 591 30.10 30.01 -0.04
CA ALA A 591 31.56 30.08 0.14
C ALA A 591 31.94 29.97 1.62
N PHE A 592 33.13 29.43 1.88
CA PHE A 592 33.72 29.40 3.22
C PHE A 592 34.30 30.77 3.61
N ASP A 593 34.05 31.18 4.85
CA ASP A 593 34.61 32.37 5.49
C ASP A 593 35.32 31.99 6.78
N THR A 594 36.61 32.32 6.85
CA THR A 594 37.49 32.07 8.00
C THR A 594 37.94 33.37 8.68
N ALA A 595 37.45 34.54 8.23
CA ALA A 595 37.80 35.82 8.83
C ALA A 595 37.19 35.96 10.24
N ASN A 596 37.84 36.68 11.15
CA ASN A 596 37.31 36.94 12.51
C ASN A 596 36.92 35.68 13.32
N ALA A 597 37.50 34.51 12.97
CA ALA A 597 37.29 33.22 13.62
C ALA A 597 37.36 33.29 15.16
N SER A 598 38.36 34.01 15.71
CA SER A 598 38.51 34.19 17.17
C SER A 598 37.39 35.00 17.81
N VAL A 599 36.85 36.00 17.11
CA VAL A 599 35.76 36.87 17.61
C VAL A 599 34.44 36.10 17.61
N LEU A 600 34.20 35.31 16.55
CA LEU A 600 32.95 34.59 16.34
C LEU A 600 32.95 33.20 17.02
N GLY A 601 34.11 32.73 17.46
CA GLY A 601 34.29 31.51 18.26
C GLY A 601 34.08 30.23 17.46
N ASP A 602 34.65 30.20 16.25
CA ASP A 602 34.69 29.08 15.31
C ASP A 602 35.95 29.13 14.42
N ASN A 603 36.13 28.17 13.51
CA ASN A 603 37.28 28.11 12.59
C ASN A 603 36.92 28.46 11.14
N SER A 604 35.73 28.07 10.69
CA SER A 604 35.21 28.28 9.34
C SER A 604 33.69 28.30 9.38
N ARG A 605 33.08 28.92 8.37
CA ARG A 605 31.63 29.06 8.22
C ARG A 605 31.24 29.12 6.76
N VAL A 606 30.03 28.71 6.45
CA VAL A 606 29.43 28.88 5.14
C VAL A 606 28.60 30.17 5.09
N THR A 607 28.84 30.97 4.06
CA THR A 607 28.15 32.24 3.80
C THR A 607 27.59 32.27 2.37
N ARG A 608 26.61 33.14 2.11
CA ARG A 608 26.10 33.38 0.75
C ARG A 608 26.91 34.47 0.06
N LYS A 609 27.08 34.34 -1.26
CA LYS A 609 27.64 35.40 -2.12
C LYS A 609 26.64 36.51 -2.43
N ASN A 610 25.34 36.21 -2.43
CA ASN A 610 24.26 37.13 -2.79
C ASN A 610 23.08 37.00 -1.81
N THR A 611 22.47 38.13 -1.42
CA THR A 611 21.30 38.18 -0.54
C THR A 611 20.03 37.68 -1.21
N ASN A 612 19.88 37.80 -2.53
CA ASN A 612 18.63 37.52 -3.26
C ASN A 612 18.74 36.33 -4.24
N ALA A 613 19.49 35.30 -3.87
CA ALA A 613 19.62 34.09 -4.68
C ALA A 613 18.25 33.46 -4.99
N THR A 614 18.03 33.09 -6.25
CA THR A 614 16.82 32.38 -6.72
C THR A 614 17.24 31.22 -7.64
N PRO A 615 17.06 29.95 -7.23
CA PRO A 615 16.51 29.50 -5.94
C PRO A 615 17.42 29.84 -4.76
N ALA A 616 16.88 29.73 -3.54
CA ALA A 616 17.64 29.96 -2.32
C ALA A 616 18.83 28.98 -2.18
N GLU A 617 19.95 29.49 -1.64
CA GLU A 617 21.16 28.71 -1.42
C GLU A 617 20.96 27.67 -0.32
N HIS A 618 21.56 26.49 -0.46
CA HIS A 618 21.40 25.42 0.52
C HIS A 618 22.62 24.50 0.63
N VAL A 619 22.68 23.76 1.73
CA VAL A 619 23.59 22.63 1.96
C VAL A 619 22.76 21.38 2.28
N ILE A 620 23.08 20.25 1.66
CA ILE A 620 22.41 18.96 1.86
C ILE A 620 23.40 17.96 2.45
N TYR A 621 22.95 17.25 3.48
CA TYR A 621 23.64 16.11 4.09
C TYR A 621 22.88 14.83 3.74
N LYS A 622 23.61 13.74 3.42
CA LYS A 622 23.05 12.40 3.19
C LYS A 622 23.75 11.42 4.13
N TYR A 623 23.00 10.87 5.07
CA TYR A 623 23.48 9.85 6.01
C TYR A 623 22.37 8.81 6.24
N PRO A 624 22.69 7.51 6.33
CA PRO A 624 21.69 6.48 6.52
C PRO A 624 20.97 6.66 7.86
N GLY A 625 19.64 6.77 7.80
CA GLY A 625 18.77 6.78 8.99
C GLY A 625 19.11 7.87 10.00
N ILE A 626 19.17 9.13 9.58
CA ILE A 626 19.34 10.29 10.48
C ILE A 626 18.28 10.23 11.59
N ARG A 627 18.69 10.50 12.84
CA ARG A 627 17.89 10.42 14.06
C ARG A 627 17.65 11.78 14.68
N SER A 628 18.67 12.61 14.72
CA SER A 628 18.58 13.98 15.22
C SER A 628 19.50 14.88 14.40
N PHE A 629 19.21 16.17 14.40
CA PHE A 629 19.96 17.15 13.65
C PHE A 629 20.08 18.46 14.44
N SER A 630 21.23 19.11 14.38
CA SER A 630 21.38 20.49 14.83
C SER A 630 22.23 21.29 13.86
N ALA A 631 21.92 22.58 13.75
CA ALA A 631 22.67 23.54 12.96
C ALA A 631 22.99 24.76 13.83
N THR A 632 24.20 25.27 13.75
CA THR A 632 24.61 26.52 14.41
C THR A 632 24.71 27.62 13.37
N GLY A 633 23.90 28.66 13.55
CA GLY A 633 23.92 29.87 12.76
C GLY A 633 24.53 31.04 13.52
N LEU A 634 25.33 31.87 12.86
CA LEU A 634 25.77 33.16 13.37
C LEU A 634 25.10 34.29 12.61
N PHE A 635 24.59 35.28 13.36
CA PHE A 635 23.77 36.36 12.85
C PHE A 635 24.38 37.70 13.23
N ALA A 636 24.57 38.59 12.26
CA ALA A 636 25.11 39.93 12.47
C ALA A 636 24.03 40.88 13.04
N THR A 637 23.66 40.68 14.31
CA THR A 637 22.51 41.35 14.95
C THR A 637 22.68 42.85 15.16
N HIS A 638 23.90 43.38 15.09
CA HIS A 638 24.13 44.84 15.01
C HIS A 638 23.58 45.46 13.72
N ALA A 639 23.46 44.69 12.63
CA ALA A 639 23.13 45.19 11.30
C ALA A 639 21.71 44.83 10.85
N GLU A 640 21.19 43.68 11.25
CA GLU A 640 19.86 43.22 10.83
C GLU A 640 19.21 42.26 11.84
N ALA A 641 17.88 42.16 11.77
CA ALA A 641 17.13 41.19 12.56
C ALA A 641 17.41 39.75 12.09
N ILE A 642 17.28 38.79 13.01
CA ILE A 642 17.52 37.37 12.71
C ILE A 642 16.52 36.86 11.66
N ASN A 643 17.05 36.46 10.50
CA ASN A 643 16.32 35.78 9.45
C ASN A 643 16.72 34.31 9.42
N ASN A 644 15.83 33.40 9.84
CA ASN A 644 16.21 32.02 10.13
C ASN A 644 16.54 31.19 8.88
N PHE A 645 17.42 30.21 9.06
CA PHE A 645 17.50 29.07 8.15
C PHE A 645 16.17 28.33 8.09
N LYS A 646 15.86 27.74 6.95
CA LYS A 646 14.81 26.73 6.83
C LYS A 646 15.44 25.35 6.80
N LEU A 647 14.91 24.43 7.60
CA LEU A 647 15.37 23.06 7.67
C LEU A 647 14.38 22.17 6.93
N TYR A 648 14.87 21.27 6.09
CA TYR A 648 14.05 20.27 5.40
C TYR A 648 14.62 18.88 5.61
N THR A 649 13.76 17.88 5.64
CA THR A 649 14.14 16.46 5.67
C THR A 649 13.59 15.76 4.44
N SER A 650 14.25 14.70 4.00
CA SER A 650 13.77 13.85 2.91
C SER A 650 14.20 12.39 3.12
N PRO A 651 13.34 11.41 2.81
CA PRO A 651 13.73 10.01 2.78
C PRO A 651 14.51 9.64 1.51
N ASN A 652 14.32 10.35 0.40
CA ASN A 652 14.81 9.94 -0.93
C ASN A 652 15.62 11.02 -1.67
N GLY A 653 15.70 12.23 -1.13
CA GLY A 653 16.43 13.36 -1.72
C GLY A 653 15.63 14.16 -2.77
N THR A 654 14.42 13.72 -3.12
CA THR A 654 13.54 14.37 -4.11
C THR A 654 12.30 15.01 -3.48
N THR A 655 11.66 14.31 -2.53
CA THR A 655 10.49 14.82 -1.79
C THR A 655 10.95 15.47 -0.50
N TRP A 656 10.81 16.79 -0.39
CA TRP A 656 11.31 17.57 0.76
C TRP A 656 10.19 18.10 1.64
N THR A 657 10.26 17.82 2.94
CA THR A 657 9.33 18.34 3.94
C THR A 657 10.03 19.36 4.81
N GLN A 658 9.48 20.59 4.87
CA GLN A 658 10.01 21.63 5.75
C GLN A 658 9.71 21.27 7.22
N GLN A 659 10.74 21.34 8.06
CA GLN A 659 10.62 21.11 9.49
C GLN A 659 10.43 22.45 10.22
N THR A 660 9.35 22.52 11.03
CA THR A 660 9.02 23.67 11.88
C THR A 660 9.13 23.35 13.37
N GLY A 661 9.28 22.07 13.75
CA GLY A 661 9.32 21.60 15.15
C GLY A 661 10.69 21.68 15.83
N TRP A 662 11.62 22.50 15.34
CA TRP A 662 12.92 22.68 15.98
C TRP A 662 12.84 23.67 17.15
N THR A 663 13.75 23.51 18.12
CA THR A 663 14.00 24.53 19.16
C THR A 663 15.23 25.34 18.80
N SER A 664 15.35 26.55 19.36
CA SER A 664 16.54 27.39 19.21
C SER A 664 17.06 27.90 20.54
N SER A 665 18.37 27.93 20.70
CA SER A 665 19.05 28.62 21.81
C SER A 665 19.99 29.70 21.28
N ASP A 666 19.92 30.89 21.88
CA ASP A 666 20.72 32.04 21.48
C ASP A 666 21.79 32.37 22.53
N ALA A 667 22.97 32.73 22.06
CA ALA A 667 24.03 33.29 22.88
C ALA A 667 24.62 34.54 22.19
N PRO A 668 24.74 35.68 22.90
CA PRO A 668 25.35 36.88 22.34
C PRO A 668 26.87 36.67 22.15
N ILE A 669 27.41 37.24 21.08
CA ILE A 669 28.83 37.33 20.78
C ILE A 669 29.19 38.82 20.70
N ASN A 670 30.38 39.17 21.20
CA ASN A 670 30.91 40.54 21.18
C ASN A 670 29.91 41.59 21.71
N GLY A 671 29.40 41.39 22.94
CA GLY A 671 28.45 42.33 23.56
C GLY A 671 27.06 42.38 22.91
N GLY A 672 26.74 41.47 21.99
CA GLY A 672 25.44 41.40 21.30
C GLY A 672 25.47 41.86 19.84
N ASP A 673 26.64 42.29 19.34
CA ASP A 673 26.82 42.63 17.92
C ASP A 673 26.52 41.44 16.99
N TRP A 674 26.76 40.24 17.50
CA TRP A 674 26.42 38.99 16.84
C TRP A 674 25.63 38.09 17.77
N THR A 675 24.80 37.23 17.20
CA THR A 675 24.08 36.19 17.93
C THR A 675 24.43 34.83 17.35
N ARG A 676 24.82 33.89 18.23
CA ARG A 676 24.94 32.48 17.91
C ARG A 676 23.62 31.80 18.23
N ARG A 677 22.97 31.22 17.22
CA ARG A 677 21.74 30.44 17.38
C ARG A 677 22.01 28.97 17.07
N VAL A 678 21.63 28.07 17.97
CA VAL A 678 21.66 26.63 17.70
C VAL A 678 20.24 26.14 17.47
N TYR A 679 19.95 25.72 16.24
CA TYR A 679 18.72 25.02 15.87
C TYR A 679 18.85 23.54 16.26
N THR A 680 17.87 22.99 16.97
CA THR A 680 17.88 21.57 17.39
C THR A 680 16.60 20.87 16.98
N LEU A 681 16.74 19.81 16.19
CA LEU A 681 15.76 18.77 15.96
C LEU A 681 16.17 17.55 16.79
N SER A 682 15.63 17.45 18.01
CA SER A 682 15.92 16.33 18.92
C SER A 682 15.52 14.97 18.34
N SER A 683 14.53 14.98 17.45
CA SER A 683 14.21 13.88 16.55
C SER A 683 13.91 14.43 15.15
N VAL A 684 14.27 13.68 14.11
CA VAL A 684 13.79 13.91 12.74
C VAL A 684 12.73 12.86 12.38
N PRO A 685 11.87 13.11 11.37
CA PRO A 685 10.92 12.12 10.89
C PRO A 685 11.61 10.78 10.59
N ALA A 686 10.90 9.68 10.82
CA ALA A 686 11.39 8.36 10.48
C ALA A 686 11.73 8.27 8.98
N GLY A 687 12.65 7.39 8.61
CA GLY A 687 13.13 7.26 7.23
C GLY A 687 13.97 8.42 6.69
N THR A 688 14.23 9.47 7.47
CA THR A 688 15.07 10.59 6.99
C THR A 688 16.49 10.12 6.66
N GLU A 689 16.87 10.23 5.38
CA GLU A 689 18.23 10.00 4.89
C GLU A 689 18.94 11.30 4.51
N TYR A 690 18.15 12.34 4.23
CA TYR A 690 18.65 13.63 3.80
C TYR A 690 18.15 14.76 4.70
N VAL A 691 19.04 15.70 5.02
CA VAL A 691 18.69 16.98 5.65
C VAL A 691 19.23 18.12 4.80
N LYS A 692 18.39 19.13 4.53
CA LYS A 692 18.76 20.35 3.83
C LYS A 692 18.67 21.55 4.78
N VAL A 693 19.74 22.32 4.84
CA VAL A 693 19.77 23.65 5.46
C VAL A 693 19.69 24.67 4.33
N GLU A 694 18.54 25.33 4.20
CA GLU A 694 18.30 26.38 3.22
C GLU A 694 18.51 27.74 3.88
N PHE A 695 19.37 28.56 3.28
CA PHE A 695 19.60 29.92 3.72
C PHE A 695 18.39 30.79 3.32
N PRO A 696 17.99 31.75 4.16
CA PRO A 696 16.94 32.68 3.78
C PRO A 696 17.37 33.56 2.61
N THR A 697 16.41 34.16 1.89
CA THR A 697 16.64 35.21 0.89
C THR A 697 16.36 36.60 1.49
N GLY A 698 16.91 37.65 0.88
CA GLY A 698 16.93 39.01 1.42
C GLY A 698 18.04 39.25 2.44
N GLY A 699 17.91 40.34 3.21
CA GLY A 699 18.89 40.83 4.18
C GLY A 699 19.74 41.98 3.65
N ALA A 700 20.34 42.73 4.56
CA ALA A 700 21.27 43.82 4.28
C ALA A 700 22.68 43.31 3.94
N LEU A 701 23.04 42.11 4.41
CA LEU A 701 24.39 41.57 4.33
C LEU A 701 24.39 40.18 3.68
N SER A 702 25.16 39.99 2.59
CA SER A 702 25.25 38.69 1.91
C SER A 702 25.83 37.60 2.81
N TYR A 703 26.77 37.99 3.68
CA TYR A 703 27.40 37.06 4.60
C TYR A 703 26.53 36.71 5.81
N SER A 704 25.36 37.32 6.03
CA SER A 704 24.48 36.97 7.16
C SER A 704 23.18 36.34 6.64
N PRO A 705 22.68 35.24 7.24
CA PRO A 705 23.31 34.46 8.30
C PRO A 705 24.48 33.58 7.82
N GLN A 706 25.33 33.15 8.76
CA GLN A 706 26.45 32.24 8.54
C GLN A 706 26.16 30.88 9.16
N LEU A 707 26.35 29.78 8.43
CA LEU A 707 26.25 28.44 9.01
C LEU A 707 27.64 28.03 9.50
N SER A 708 27.81 27.81 10.81
CA SER A 708 29.12 27.57 11.42
C SER A 708 29.36 26.15 11.91
N LYS A 709 28.29 25.37 12.11
CA LYS A 709 28.40 23.97 12.52
C LYS A 709 27.13 23.21 12.19
N VAL A 710 27.27 21.95 11.81
CA VAL A 710 26.17 20.99 11.77
C VAL A 710 26.53 19.79 12.62
N ASN A 711 25.58 19.27 13.38
CA ASN A 711 25.70 17.96 14.01
C ASN A 711 24.50 17.10 13.63
N LEU A 712 24.71 15.80 13.46
CA LEU A 712 23.62 14.84 13.36
C LEU A 712 24.00 13.53 14.01
N ASN A 713 22.99 12.79 14.46
CA ASN A 713 23.15 11.40 14.85
C ASN A 713 22.46 10.54 13.79
N TYR A 714 23.10 9.49 13.33
CA TYR A 714 22.60 8.62 12.27
C TYR A 714 22.90 7.15 12.57
N VAL A 715 22.32 6.23 11.82
CA VAL A 715 22.64 4.80 11.96
C VAL A 715 23.74 4.48 10.97
N TYR A 716 24.92 4.10 11.47
CA TYR A 716 26.02 3.74 10.59
C TYR A 716 25.81 2.33 10.03
N ASN A 717 25.54 2.24 8.73
CA ASN A 717 25.62 0.99 7.99
C ASN A 717 27.09 0.74 7.62
N HIS A 718 27.65 -0.36 8.10
CA HIS A 718 29.04 -0.73 7.82
C HIS A 718 29.24 -1.30 6.41
N VAL A 719 28.15 -1.61 5.70
CA VAL A 719 28.19 -2.13 4.33
C VAL A 719 28.39 -0.98 3.34
N VAL A 720 29.38 -1.13 2.45
CA VAL A 720 29.62 -0.25 1.31
C VAL A 720 28.83 -0.72 0.10
N ASN A 721 28.29 0.20 -0.69
CA ASN A 721 27.36 -0.09 -1.79
C ASN A 721 26.20 -1.01 -1.37
N PRO A 722 25.47 -0.70 -0.28
CA PRO A 722 24.48 -1.60 0.31
C PRO A 722 23.26 -1.84 -0.59
N SER A 723 22.97 -0.92 -1.50
CA SER A 723 21.85 -0.97 -2.45
C SER A 723 22.29 -1.15 -3.90
N PHE A 724 23.56 -1.47 -4.14
CA PHE A 724 24.09 -1.74 -5.49
C PHE A 724 23.96 -0.59 -6.51
N GLU A 725 23.81 0.65 -6.05
CA GLU A 725 23.61 1.84 -6.90
C GLU A 725 24.91 2.48 -7.39
N ASP A 726 26.05 2.20 -6.75
CA ASP A 726 27.31 2.94 -6.98
C ASP A 726 27.81 2.84 -8.44
N ASN A 727 27.41 1.79 -9.16
CA ASN A 727 27.79 1.60 -10.56
C ASN A 727 26.93 2.39 -11.55
N THR A 728 25.72 2.81 -11.15
CA THR A 728 24.73 3.50 -12.00
C THR A 728 24.36 2.76 -13.31
N ALA A 729 24.74 1.49 -13.41
CA ALA A 729 24.58 0.62 -14.58
C ALA A 729 24.54 -0.85 -14.12
N SER A 730 23.93 -1.70 -14.94
CA SER A 730 24.06 -3.16 -14.82
C SER A 730 25.50 -3.59 -15.04
N VAL A 731 26.09 -4.26 -14.04
CA VAL A 731 27.48 -4.73 -14.07
C VAL A 731 27.63 -6.13 -13.48
N GLN A 732 28.62 -6.88 -13.94
CA GLN A 732 29.15 -8.02 -13.19
C GLN A 732 30.14 -7.49 -12.14
N SER A 733 30.20 -8.14 -10.97
CA SER A 733 31.06 -7.73 -9.85
C SER A 733 30.77 -6.29 -9.38
N PRO A 734 29.67 -6.10 -8.62
CA PRO A 734 29.26 -4.79 -8.14
C PRO A 734 30.36 -4.11 -7.33
N SER A 735 30.50 -2.78 -7.46
CA SER A 735 31.52 -2.01 -6.74
C SER A 735 31.47 -2.32 -5.24
N SER A 736 32.64 -2.54 -4.64
CA SER A 736 32.79 -2.86 -3.20
C SER A 736 32.25 -4.23 -2.75
N TRP A 737 31.81 -5.07 -3.68
CA TRP A 737 31.46 -6.46 -3.46
C TRP A 737 32.43 -7.38 -4.21
N TYR A 738 32.76 -8.51 -3.59
CA TYR A 738 33.66 -9.53 -4.16
C TYR A 738 32.87 -10.79 -4.49
N THR A 739 33.12 -11.36 -5.67
CA THR A 739 32.48 -12.61 -6.10
C THR A 739 33.51 -13.74 -6.09
N THR A 740 33.15 -14.88 -5.50
CA THR A 740 33.89 -16.15 -5.56
C THR A 740 32.94 -17.31 -5.87
N GLY A 741 33.46 -18.52 -5.99
CA GLY A 741 32.70 -19.71 -6.38
C GLY A 741 33.18 -20.27 -7.71
N LYS A 742 32.44 -21.24 -8.25
CA LYS A 742 32.77 -21.87 -9.55
C LYS A 742 32.32 -21.01 -10.73
N ASP A 743 31.28 -20.19 -10.51
CA ASP A 743 30.60 -19.46 -11.58
C ASP A 743 30.51 -17.97 -11.24
N LEU A 744 31.59 -17.24 -11.51
CA LEU A 744 31.67 -15.79 -11.24
C LEU A 744 30.67 -14.97 -12.06
N SER A 745 30.25 -15.48 -13.23
CA SER A 745 29.25 -14.84 -14.09
C SER A 745 27.81 -14.99 -13.57
N GLY A 746 27.60 -15.74 -12.49
CA GLY A 746 26.30 -15.92 -11.85
C GLY A 746 25.86 -14.74 -10.99
N ASP A 747 26.74 -13.75 -10.79
CA ASP A 747 26.52 -12.50 -10.04
C ASP A 747 26.56 -11.31 -11.00
N TYR A 748 25.51 -10.48 -10.95
CA TYR A 748 25.46 -9.18 -11.62
C TYR A 748 24.39 -8.27 -11.02
N THR A 749 24.37 -6.99 -11.42
CA THR A 749 23.30 -6.04 -11.09
C THR A 749 22.34 -5.81 -12.25
N GLU A 750 21.06 -5.60 -11.93
CA GLU A 750 20.04 -5.23 -12.92
C GLU A 750 18.90 -4.40 -12.30
N GLY A 751 18.03 -3.86 -13.16
CA GLY A 751 16.89 -3.02 -12.79
C GLY A 751 15.81 -3.71 -11.92
N GLY A 752 14.88 -2.94 -11.34
CA GLY A 752 13.74 -3.49 -10.58
C GLY A 752 14.07 -3.81 -9.12
N ALA A 753 14.87 -2.96 -8.51
CA ALA A 753 15.32 -3.04 -7.12
C ALA A 753 14.17 -2.91 -6.12
N TYR A 754 14.47 -3.22 -4.85
CA TYR A 754 13.53 -2.96 -3.77
C TYR A 754 13.43 -1.46 -3.49
N ASN A 755 14.58 -0.79 -3.44
CA ASN A 755 14.68 0.66 -3.31
C ASN A 755 15.91 1.15 -4.08
N GLY A 756 15.68 2.00 -5.09
CA GLY A 756 16.70 2.46 -6.02
C GLY A 756 16.45 1.93 -7.43
N SER A 757 17.48 1.96 -8.26
CA SER A 757 17.44 1.47 -9.65
C SER A 757 17.93 0.04 -9.77
N TYR A 758 18.94 -0.39 -9.00
CA TYR A 758 19.68 -1.64 -9.20
C TYR A 758 19.61 -2.59 -8.01
N LYS A 759 19.59 -3.90 -8.30
CA LYS A 759 19.68 -4.98 -7.30
C LYS A 759 20.78 -5.97 -7.67
N LEU A 760 21.33 -6.68 -6.70
CA LEU A 760 22.17 -7.85 -6.95
C LEU A 760 21.31 -9.04 -7.40
N VAL A 761 21.81 -9.78 -8.37
CA VAL A 761 21.20 -10.98 -8.94
C VAL A 761 22.16 -12.15 -8.81
N HIS A 762 21.65 -13.28 -8.32
CA HIS A 762 22.29 -14.58 -8.47
C HIS A 762 21.49 -15.42 -9.48
N TRP A 763 21.93 -15.52 -10.74
CA TRP A 763 21.25 -16.29 -11.80
C TRP A 763 22.22 -16.74 -12.90
N LYS A 764 21.94 -17.91 -13.50
CA LYS A 764 22.60 -18.36 -14.75
C LYS A 764 21.70 -19.34 -15.50
N ASN A 765 21.81 -19.39 -16.83
CA ASN A 765 21.11 -20.37 -17.69
C ASN A 765 21.69 -21.82 -17.62
N ALA A 766 22.65 -22.06 -16.72
CA ALA A 766 23.28 -23.34 -16.43
C ALA A 766 23.42 -23.46 -14.90
N PRO A 767 23.61 -24.67 -14.33
CA PRO A 767 23.85 -24.81 -12.89
C PRO A 767 25.03 -23.94 -12.46
N TYR A 768 24.92 -23.28 -11.31
CA TYR A 768 25.90 -22.28 -10.89
C TYR A 768 26.17 -22.32 -9.39
N GLU A 769 27.42 -22.04 -9.02
CA GLU A 769 27.85 -21.83 -7.63
C GLU A 769 28.56 -20.48 -7.48
N THR A 770 27.98 -19.59 -6.68
CA THR A 770 28.41 -18.19 -6.57
C THR A 770 28.30 -17.72 -5.12
N TYR A 771 29.30 -16.96 -4.66
CA TYR A 771 29.33 -16.31 -3.34
C TYR A 771 29.76 -14.86 -3.50
N THR A 772 28.86 -13.94 -3.14
CA THR A 772 29.07 -12.49 -3.25
C THR A 772 29.16 -11.90 -1.86
N TYR A 773 30.26 -11.23 -1.53
CA TYR A 773 30.60 -10.90 -0.15
C TYR A 773 31.37 -9.59 0.00
N GLN A 774 31.38 -9.09 1.23
CA GLN A 774 32.18 -7.96 1.65
C GLN A 774 32.78 -8.25 3.03
N THR A 775 34.06 -7.89 3.22
CA THR A 775 34.71 -7.94 4.53
C THR A 775 34.86 -6.53 5.07
N MET A 776 34.25 -6.28 6.23
CA MET A 776 34.33 -5.02 6.94
C MET A 776 35.37 -5.15 8.06
N THR A 777 36.28 -4.20 8.15
CA THR A 777 37.36 -4.16 9.15
C THR A 777 37.30 -2.86 9.96
N GLY A 778 37.93 -2.83 11.13
CA GLY A 778 37.90 -1.66 12.01
C GLY A 778 36.58 -1.51 12.76
N LEU A 779 35.80 -2.60 12.86
CA LEU A 779 34.57 -2.63 13.64
C LEU A 779 34.90 -2.51 15.12
N SER A 780 34.05 -1.79 15.86
CA SER A 780 34.12 -1.84 17.32
C SER A 780 33.51 -3.14 17.83
N ASN A 781 34.04 -3.73 18.91
CA ASN A 781 33.47 -4.94 19.49
C ASN A 781 32.03 -4.67 19.99
N GLY A 782 31.18 -5.70 19.92
CA GLY A 782 29.78 -5.64 20.34
C GLY A 782 28.83 -6.42 19.42
N LEU A 783 27.54 -6.30 19.69
CA LEU A 783 26.49 -6.98 18.91
C LEU A 783 26.12 -6.16 17.66
N TYR A 784 25.98 -6.85 16.54
CA TYR A 784 25.56 -6.32 15.25
C TYR A 784 24.37 -7.11 14.71
N THR A 785 23.64 -6.49 13.78
CA THR A 785 22.58 -7.14 13.01
C THR A 785 22.89 -7.01 11.53
N LEU A 786 22.90 -8.14 10.82
CA LEU A 786 22.93 -8.20 9.35
C LEU A 786 21.50 -8.31 8.81
N LYS A 787 21.13 -7.52 7.80
CA LYS A 787 19.85 -7.59 7.10
C LYS A 787 20.03 -7.45 5.60
N ALA A 788 19.06 -7.94 4.84
CA ALA A 788 18.92 -7.65 3.41
C ALA A 788 17.47 -7.88 2.98
N TRP A 789 17.01 -7.14 1.97
CA TRP A 789 15.79 -7.46 1.24
C TRP A 789 16.13 -8.47 0.15
N VAL A 790 15.35 -9.55 0.06
CA VAL A 790 15.58 -10.63 -0.91
C VAL A 790 14.28 -11.04 -1.59
N LYS A 791 14.38 -11.52 -2.83
CA LYS A 791 13.27 -12.03 -3.65
C LYS A 791 13.73 -13.28 -4.40
N ASN A 792 12.86 -14.26 -4.64
CA ASN A 792 13.26 -15.57 -5.19
C ASN A 792 12.18 -16.18 -6.13
N ASP A 793 12.65 -16.89 -7.16
CA ASP A 793 11.90 -17.78 -8.07
C ASP A 793 11.22 -18.95 -7.33
N TYR A 794 10.01 -18.75 -6.80
CA TYR A 794 8.96 -19.75 -6.45
C TYR A 794 9.39 -21.16 -5.89
N GLY A 795 10.62 -21.32 -5.39
CA GLY A 795 11.23 -22.56 -4.91
C GLY A 795 12.25 -23.20 -5.87
N GLY A 796 13.07 -24.12 -5.34
CA GLY A 796 14.00 -24.91 -6.16
C GLY A 796 15.40 -24.32 -6.37
N LEU A 797 15.78 -23.31 -5.58
CA LEU A 797 17.12 -22.69 -5.58
C LEU A 797 18.30 -23.62 -5.27
N GLY A 798 18.08 -24.86 -4.86
CA GLY A 798 19.14 -25.65 -4.24
C GLY A 798 19.52 -25.07 -2.88
N THR A 799 20.80 -24.77 -2.67
CA THR A 799 21.28 -24.16 -1.41
C THR A 799 21.53 -22.67 -1.60
N ALA A 800 20.80 -21.83 -0.87
CA ALA A 800 21.00 -20.39 -0.88
C ALA A 800 20.83 -19.79 0.52
N TYR A 801 21.76 -18.94 0.94
CA TYR A 801 21.72 -18.29 2.25
C TYR A 801 22.46 -16.94 2.27
N MET A 802 22.05 -16.08 3.19
CA MET A 802 22.85 -14.95 3.66
C MET A 802 23.71 -15.42 4.85
N GLN A 803 24.94 -14.93 4.95
CA GLN A 803 25.92 -15.35 5.95
C GLN A 803 26.62 -14.16 6.60
N ALA A 804 26.95 -14.30 7.89
CA ALA A 804 28.01 -13.54 8.56
C ALA A 804 29.06 -14.52 9.12
N LYS A 805 30.34 -14.21 8.95
CA LYS A 805 31.48 -15.02 9.43
C LYS A 805 32.70 -14.15 9.75
N ASP A 806 33.77 -14.77 10.21
CA ASP A 806 35.07 -14.15 10.54
C ASP A 806 35.01 -13.05 11.62
N TYR A 807 33.93 -12.96 12.39
CA TYR A 807 33.73 -11.93 13.42
C TYR A 807 34.25 -12.31 14.82
N GLY A 808 35.03 -13.39 14.89
CA GLY A 808 35.58 -13.96 16.13
C GLY A 808 34.70 -15.05 16.76
N GLY A 809 33.53 -15.34 16.18
CA GLY A 809 32.70 -16.50 16.48
C GLY A 809 32.53 -17.44 15.28
N SER A 810 31.77 -18.53 15.47
CA SER A 810 31.38 -19.45 14.38
C SER A 810 30.46 -18.76 13.40
N GLY A 811 30.64 -19.00 12.09
CA GLY A 811 29.77 -18.42 11.06
C GLY A 811 28.30 -18.76 11.26
N VAL A 812 27.44 -17.80 10.98
CA VAL A 812 25.98 -17.90 11.10
C VAL A 812 25.32 -17.61 9.75
N THR A 813 24.21 -18.30 9.48
CA THR A 813 23.51 -18.20 8.21
C THR A 813 22.01 -18.07 8.43
N THR A 814 21.33 -17.42 7.49
CA THR A 814 19.88 -17.51 7.34
C THR A 814 19.54 -17.83 5.88
N ASN A 815 18.61 -18.74 5.66
CA ASN A 815 18.26 -19.21 4.32
C ASN A 815 17.56 -18.09 3.53
N ILE A 816 17.76 -18.07 2.22
CA ILE A 816 16.92 -17.25 1.33
C ILE A 816 15.54 -17.91 1.26
N PRO A 817 14.46 -17.25 1.71
CA PRO A 817 13.13 -17.83 1.71
C PRO A 817 12.59 -17.99 0.28
N THR A 818 11.64 -18.91 0.11
CA THR A 818 10.82 -18.98 -1.09
C THR A 818 9.75 -17.89 -1.01
N ALA A 819 10.05 -16.72 -1.57
CA ALA A 819 9.13 -15.59 -1.59
C ALA A 819 9.22 -14.85 -2.92
N SER A 820 8.09 -14.78 -3.64
CA SER A 820 7.96 -14.01 -4.88
C SER A 820 7.86 -12.51 -4.64
N ALA A 821 7.64 -12.08 -3.40
CA ALA A 821 7.73 -10.69 -2.98
C ALA A 821 9.04 -10.39 -2.25
N TRP A 822 9.46 -9.12 -2.30
CA TRP A 822 10.59 -8.66 -1.51
C TRP A 822 10.35 -8.91 -0.03
N THR A 823 11.21 -9.73 0.56
CA THR A 823 11.12 -10.14 1.96
C THR A 823 12.44 -9.80 2.63
N GLN A 824 12.38 -9.13 3.78
CA GLN A 824 13.60 -8.88 4.52
C GLN A 824 14.00 -10.08 5.36
N ILE A 825 15.26 -10.49 5.25
CA ILE A 825 15.88 -11.48 6.12
C ILE A 825 16.86 -10.81 7.08
N SER A 826 17.09 -11.41 8.24
CA SER A 826 18.03 -10.89 9.22
C SER A 826 18.80 -11.98 9.97
N ILE A 827 20.02 -11.64 10.38
CA ILE A 827 20.83 -12.39 11.34
C ILE A 827 21.15 -11.43 12.50
N PRO A 828 20.41 -11.50 13.62
CA PRO A 828 20.64 -10.65 14.78
C PRO A 828 21.80 -11.18 15.65
N ASN A 829 22.27 -10.33 16.56
CA ASN A 829 23.17 -10.68 17.66
C ASN A 829 24.53 -11.25 17.22
N ILE A 830 25.06 -10.74 16.10
CA ILE A 830 26.41 -11.07 15.64
C ILE A 830 27.41 -10.38 16.57
N ASN A 831 27.97 -11.14 17.52
CA ASN A 831 28.89 -10.61 18.52
C ASN A 831 30.32 -10.49 17.94
N VAL A 832 30.64 -9.33 17.37
CA VAL A 832 31.97 -9.02 16.85
C VAL A 832 32.93 -8.87 18.03
N THR A 833 33.98 -9.70 18.05
CA THR A 833 34.99 -9.71 19.14
C THR A 833 36.42 -9.43 18.66
N ASN A 834 36.65 -9.44 17.35
CA ASN A 834 37.97 -9.29 16.73
C ASN A 834 38.07 -8.06 15.79
N GLY A 835 37.06 -7.18 15.80
CA GLY A 835 37.04 -5.96 15.00
C GLY A 835 36.86 -6.13 13.49
N GLN A 836 36.39 -7.29 13.01
CA GLN A 836 35.99 -7.47 11.62
C GLN A 836 34.71 -8.31 11.49
N CYS A 837 34.11 -8.34 10.30
CA CYS A 837 33.04 -9.27 9.93
C CYS A 837 32.99 -9.42 8.41
N THR A 838 32.91 -10.65 7.92
CA THR A 838 32.62 -10.93 6.51
C THR A 838 31.15 -11.26 6.37
N ILE A 839 30.44 -10.54 5.50
CA ILE A 839 29.04 -10.80 5.17
C ILE A 839 28.92 -11.21 3.71
N GLY A 840 27.91 -12.00 3.36
CA GLY A 840 27.67 -12.31 1.95
C GLY A 840 26.47 -13.20 1.67
N PHE A 841 26.26 -13.45 0.39
CA PHE A 841 25.15 -14.22 -0.18
C PHE A 841 25.71 -15.37 -1.00
N TYR A 842 25.22 -16.57 -0.72
CA TYR A 842 25.67 -17.80 -1.37
C TYR A 842 24.54 -18.41 -2.18
N SER A 843 24.89 -19.01 -3.33
CA SER A 843 24.02 -19.87 -4.14
C SER A 843 24.79 -21.08 -4.64
N ASN A 844 24.21 -22.26 -4.52
CA ASN A 844 24.51 -23.43 -5.32
C ASN A 844 23.19 -23.93 -5.91
N SER A 845 22.95 -23.56 -7.17
CA SER A 845 21.62 -23.58 -7.76
C SER A 845 21.57 -24.31 -9.11
N PRO A 846 20.44 -24.98 -9.42
CA PRO A 846 20.17 -25.47 -10.77
C PRO A 846 20.11 -24.35 -11.82
N ALA A 847 20.16 -24.74 -13.09
CA ALA A 847 20.01 -23.81 -14.21
C ALA A 847 18.69 -23.02 -14.14
N SER A 848 18.76 -21.75 -14.55
CA SER A 848 17.66 -20.80 -14.70
C SER A 848 16.94 -20.38 -13.43
N ARG A 849 17.44 -20.79 -12.25
CA ARG A 849 16.93 -20.34 -10.95
C ARG A 849 17.58 -19.04 -10.54
N TRP A 850 16.85 -18.19 -9.81
CA TRP A 850 17.33 -16.88 -9.38
C TRP A 850 16.91 -16.50 -7.96
N TYR A 851 17.75 -15.70 -7.31
CA TYR A 851 17.29 -14.79 -6.27
C TYR A 851 17.93 -13.41 -6.45
N TYR A 852 17.27 -12.41 -5.87
CA TYR A 852 17.69 -11.02 -5.86
C TYR A 852 17.97 -10.56 -4.44
N VAL A 853 18.86 -9.58 -4.32
CA VAL A 853 19.25 -8.95 -3.06
C VAL A 853 19.31 -7.44 -3.23
N ASP A 854 18.81 -6.71 -2.26
CA ASP A 854 18.92 -5.25 -2.20
C ASP A 854 18.93 -4.77 -0.73
N GLN A 855 19.34 -3.52 -0.51
CA GLN A 855 19.33 -2.80 0.77
C GLN A 855 19.96 -3.62 1.92
N VAL A 856 21.23 -4.00 1.74
CA VAL A 856 22.00 -4.77 2.72
C VAL A 856 22.46 -3.88 3.87
N GLU A 857 22.15 -4.26 5.10
CA GLU A 857 22.53 -3.52 6.30
C GLU A 857 23.38 -4.37 7.23
N PHE A 858 24.51 -3.83 7.70
CA PHE A 858 25.25 -4.37 8.83
C PHE A 858 25.44 -3.26 9.85
N VAL A 859 24.62 -3.28 10.89
CA VAL A 859 24.49 -2.17 11.85
C VAL A 859 24.80 -2.65 13.26
N LYS A 860 25.49 -1.80 14.04
CA LYS A 860 25.70 -2.05 15.46
C LYS A 860 24.37 -1.91 16.20
N GLN A 861 24.06 -2.86 17.07
CA GLN A 861 22.83 -2.87 17.87
C GLN A 861 22.83 -1.71 18.86
#